data_AF-A0A6C0K1L2-F1
#
_entry.id   AF-A0A6C0K1L2-F1
#
_cell.length_a   1.000
_cell.length_b   1.000
_cell.length_c   1.000
_cell.angle_alpha   90.00
_cell.angle_beta   90.00
_cell.angle_gamma   90.00
#
_symmetry.space_group_name_H-M   'P 1'
#
loop_
_entity.id
_entity.type
_entity.pdbx_description
1 polymer ?
#
loop_
_entity_poly.entity_id
_entity_poly.type
_entity_poly.pdbx_seq_one_letter_code
_entity_poly.pdbx_strand_id
1 'polypeptide(L)'
;MVSSKLNDSINYKENREIEDGDLGTSSVVYEMEIEDRLIKFVLGKQKYTYSGKNVLYYPIYLLNENRIKAQIGVFELQSNKALNILDDDGDVDLNMLEEPLLYSFVNDSFLDKALKPKVVPASVNDFEQIDEDEEDDHLKSSRHIAKSMKEDEMEKEEGEVSEDDEDDHISLKVPESVHSEQAKSLKEKSKDGLIEIDEDYQQPALLKEEDEQENKDIKSGFKENAKQPWIQKYMKNPNYEIVEVESNGDCFFASVREAFRQIGYKTTVEKQRTALAREMPERIFTDQLELFELYQNNINELDGRLEAIKKENTEYKKRIKKATPTEREEILERGNQLVKESKKIQKEKATVEQEQNTYVGYMRNIKTIDQYRDYIETPSFWADAWAISTIERLFNIKVIIMSEMAYNDGAMHSVLNCGEINKQIQDRGVFNPDHYIIVTYSGNHYRLVTYKNKRIFTFREIPYGIKVLIVNKCLERNSGSFYLIEDFRNFKAKQGIHPDTGNPKKSEDEQDADELNRELYDDDTIFMFHQNSELSAKPGKGSGEKIAVEKIPQFSDLAKTKEWRRMLDDTWPGVVLSIDNLKWMSAEHYIQAAKFKGGFPDFYKSFSIESESDIAKDVDYAKAAGESGKLKKKSEEGGKTKEIVLRAKHIHPDETYDAEEVRKIAINAKFSQNEDVKQVLLATKKAKLVHFSRSSVGNSIDIPLMELRRKLATAKI
;
A
#
# COMPACT_ATOMS: atom_id res chain seq x y z
N MET A 1 44.56 -2.02 4.93
CA MET A 1 43.23 -2.51 4.52
C MET A 1 43.03 -3.85 5.19
N VAL A 2 41.82 -4.14 5.65
CA VAL A 2 41.52 -5.39 6.35
C VAL A 2 40.54 -6.20 5.50
N SER A 3 40.84 -7.48 5.28
CA SER A 3 39.98 -8.38 4.52
C SER A 3 38.88 -8.95 5.40
N SER A 4 37.68 -9.07 4.84
CA SER A 4 36.50 -9.63 5.52
C SER A 4 36.72 -11.08 5.97
N LYS A 5 36.11 -11.49 7.10
CA LYS A 5 36.06 -12.90 7.54
C LYS A 5 34.92 -13.66 6.85
N LEU A 6 33.84 -12.97 6.48
CA LEU A 6 32.67 -13.56 5.83
C LEU A 6 32.82 -13.72 4.31
N ASN A 7 33.60 -12.87 3.64
CA ASN A 7 33.80 -12.95 2.20
C ASN A 7 35.15 -12.36 1.74
N ASP A 8 36.09 -13.22 1.35
CA ASP A 8 37.46 -12.89 0.92
C ASP A 8 37.57 -11.82 -0.20
N SER A 9 36.48 -11.55 -0.93
CA SER A 9 36.44 -10.53 -1.99
C SER A 9 36.14 -9.11 -1.48
N ILE A 10 36.03 -8.91 -0.16
CA ILE A 10 35.75 -7.63 0.49
C ILE A 10 36.99 -7.15 1.26
N ASN A 11 37.39 -5.90 1.00
CA ASN A 11 38.48 -5.24 1.72
C ASN A 11 38.00 -3.90 2.27
N TYR A 12 38.11 -3.72 3.58
CA TYR A 12 37.79 -2.49 4.27
C TYR A 12 38.98 -1.52 4.18
N LYS A 13 38.70 -0.31 3.71
CA LYS A 13 39.66 0.79 3.76
C LYS A 13 39.79 1.24 5.21
N GLU A 14 41.02 1.29 5.69
CA GLU A 14 41.30 1.79 7.04
C GLU A 14 41.10 3.30 7.04
N ASN A 15 40.14 3.76 7.84
CA ASN A 15 39.89 5.17 8.10
C ASN A 15 40.00 5.43 9.61
N ARG A 16 40.38 6.65 9.98
CA ARG A 16 40.46 7.10 11.38
C ARG A 16 39.34 8.06 11.73
N GLU A 17 38.71 8.68 10.74
CA GLU A 17 37.68 9.68 10.92
C GLU A 17 36.30 9.04 11.10
N ILE A 18 35.37 9.81 11.66
CA ILE A 18 33.96 9.40 11.77
C ILE A 18 33.35 9.50 10.37
N GLU A 19 32.64 8.47 9.93
CA GLU A 19 31.94 8.53 8.65
C GLU A 19 30.77 9.54 8.72
N ASP A 20 30.56 10.30 7.64
CA ASP A 20 29.54 11.38 7.58
C ASP A 20 28.14 10.91 8.00
N GLY A 21 27.78 9.65 7.67
CA GLY A 21 26.48 9.08 8.01
C GLY A 21 26.29 8.75 9.50
N ASP A 22 27.37 8.74 10.28
CA ASP A 22 27.35 8.43 11.72
C ASP A 22 27.40 9.71 12.58
N LEU A 23 27.75 10.88 12.00
CA LEU A 23 27.71 12.17 12.68
C LEU A 23 26.28 12.52 13.13
N GLY A 24 26.14 12.99 14.37
CA GLY A 24 24.87 13.40 14.96
C GLY A 24 23.95 12.25 15.42
N THR A 25 24.43 11.00 15.43
CA THR A 25 23.65 9.83 15.86
C THR A 25 23.93 9.49 17.33
N SER A 26 22.90 9.18 18.12
CA SER A 26 23.05 8.61 19.46
C SER A 26 23.33 7.11 19.37
N SER A 27 24.34 6.62 20.09
CA SER A 27 24.72 5.21 20.15
C SER A 27 25.06 4.82 21.60
N VAL A 28 24.86 3.56 21.95
CA VAL A 28 25.21 3.00 23.26
C VAL A 28 26.71 2.79 23.37
N VAL A 29 27.24 2.97 24.59
CA VAL A 29 28.65 2.71 24.90
C VAL A 29 28.81 1.25 25.27
N TYR A 30 29.61 0.54 24.50
CA TYR A 30 29.98 -0.86 24.71
C TYR A 30 31.40 -0.97 25.27
N GLU A 31 31.71 -2.12 25.86
CA GLU A 31 33.04 -2.44 26.37
C GLU A 31 33.52 -3.76 25.75
N MET A 32 34.78 -3.80 25.32
CA MET A 32 35.42 -5.04 24.86
C MET A 32 36.88 -5.07 25.30
N GLU A 33 37.48 -6.26 25.29
CA GLU A 33 38.90 -6.45 25.58
C GLU A 33 39.70 -6.61 24.28
N ILE A 34 40.75 -5.80 24.11
CA ILE A 34 41.71 -5.90 23.01
C ILE A 34 43.11 -5.97 23.63
N GLU A 35 43.87 -7.04 23.36
CA GLU A 35 45.26 -7.22 23.85
C GLU A 35 45.37 -7.01 25.39
N ASP A 36 44.49 -7.67 26.15
CA ASP A 36 44.38 -7.61 27.62
C ASP A 36 44.03 -6.20 28.19
N ARG A 37 43.40 -5.34 27.38
CA ARG A 37 42.95 -4.00 27.78
C ARG A 37 41.46 -3.82 27.54
N LEU A 38 40.75 -3.40 28.59
CA LEU A 38 39.35 -3.00 28.50
C LEU A 38 39.22 -1.64 27.80
N ILE A 39 38.57 -1.62 26.65
CA ILE A 39 38.29 -0.40 25.88
C ILE A 39 36.79 -0.10 25.83
N LYS A 40 36.45 1.19 25.83
CA LYS A 40 35.09 1.67 25.56
C LYS A 40 34.97 2.02 24.09
N PHE A 41 33.89 1.60 23.45
CA PHE A 41 33.63 1.89 22.05
C PHE A 41 32.14 2.14 21.81
N VAL A 42 31.84 2.75 20.66
CA VAL A 42 30.47 2.92 20.17
C VAL A 42 30.37 2.37 18.75
N LEU A 43 29.18 1.86 18.40
CA LEU A 43 28.91 1.38 17.05
C LEU A 43 28.33 2.50 16.18
N GLY A 44 28.84 2.60 14.96
CA GLY A 44 28.23 3.39 13.88
C GLY A 44 26.95 2.75 13.37
N LYS A 45 26.28 3.41 12.42
CA LYS A 45 25.10 2.83 11.79
C LYS A 45 25.48 1.60 10.97
N GLN A 46 24.53 0.67 10.85
CA GLN A 46 24.66 -0.47 9.95
C GLN A 46 24.88 -0.01 8.51
N LYS A 47 25.93 -0.52 7.86
CA LYS A 47 26.29 -0.20 6.48
C LYS A 47 25.90 -1.34 5.55
N TYR A 48 25.33 -0.96 4.40
CA TYR A 48 24.82 -1.88 3.39
C TYR A 48 25.73 -1.98 2.15
N THR A 49 26.94 -1.41 2.20
CA THR A 49 27.88 -1.31 1.06
C THR A 49 28.15 -2.65 0.38
N TYR A 50 28.15 -3.75 1.14
CA TYR A 50 28.42 -5.10 0.64
C TYR A 50 27.20 -6.03 0.72
N SER A 51 25.99 -5.48 0.83
CA SER A 51 24.73 -6.24 0.91
C SER A 51 24.54 -7.22 -0.25
N GLY A 52 24.94 -6.84 -1.47
CA GLY A 52 24.91 -7.72 -2.66
C GLY A 52 25.84 -8.94 -2.56
N LYS A 53 26.77 -8.96 -1.62
CA LYS A 53 27.65 -10.10 -1.28
C LYS A 53 27.23 -10.80 0.02
N ASN A 54 26.02 -10.53 0.50
CA ASN A 54 25.45 -11.05 1.74
C ASN A 54 26.22 -10.64 3.02
N VAL A 55 26.94 -9.51 3.01
CA VAL A 55 27.69 -8.99 4.16
C VAL A 55 27.24 -7.57 4.49
N LEU A 56 26.84 -7.37 5.74
CA LEU A 56 26.55 -6.08 6.37
C LEU A 56 27.62 -5.83 7.44
N TYR A 57 27.86 -4.57 7.80
CA TYR A 57 28.84 -4.27 8.84
C TYR A 57 28.51 -3.02 9.66
N TYR A 58 29.05 -2.98 10.87
CA TYR A 58 28.98 -1.82 11.78
C TYR A 58 30.38 -1.26 12.01
N PRO A 59 30.64 0.02 11.73
CA PRO A 59 31.85 0.71 12.16
C PRO A 59 32.05 0.68 13.67
N ILE A 60 33.27 0.45 14.13
CA ILE A 60 33.65 0.49 15.54
C ILE A 60 34.45 1.77 15.80
N TYR A 61 33.98 2.60 16.73
CA TYR A 61 34.62 3.85 17.11
C TYR A 61 35.14 3.80 18.54
N LEU A 62 36.44 4.04 18.73
CA LEU A 62 37.07 4.07 20.05
C LEU A 62 36.66 5.31 20.83
N LEU A 63 36.18 5.11 22.05
CA LEU A 63 35.73 6.16 22.97
C LEU A 63 36.74 6.34 24.11
N ASN A 64 37.19 7.58 24.34
CA ASN A 64 37.96 7.93 25.53
C ASN A 64 37.56 9.34 26.02
N GLU A 65 37.32 9.47 27.33
CA GLU A 65 36.82 10.70 27.98
C GLU A 65 35.57 11.29 27.28
N ASN A 66 34.60 10.44 26.92
CA ASN A 66 33.39 10.80 26.17
C ASN A 66 33.63 11.49 24.81
N ARG A 67 34.81 11.27 24.20
CA ARG A 67 35.11 11.71 22.83
C ARG A 67 35.56 10.53 21.97
N ILE A 68 35.06 10.49 20.75
CA ILE A 68 35.51 9.52 19.74
C ILE A 68 36.94 9.89 19.34
N LYS A 69 37.87 8.93 19.43
CA LYS A 69 39.29 9.13 19.09
C LYS A 69 39.61 8.72 17.66
N ALA A 70 39.10 7.56 17.24
CA ALA A 70 39.26 7.05 15.89
C ALA A 70 38.26 5.90 15.61
N GLN A 71 37.96 5.67 14.34
CA GLN A 71 37.44 4.38 13.88
C GLN A 71 38.55 3.33 13.99
N ILE A 72 38.27 2.20 14.61
CA ILE A 72 39.27 1.16 14.93
C ILE A 72 38.98 -0.18 14.26
N GLY A 73 37.82 -0.36 13.65
CA GLY A 73 37.46 -1.62 13.00
C GLY A 73 36.01 -1.67 12.55
N VAL A 74 35.56 -2.89 12.23
CA VAL A 74 34.18 -3.20 11.85
C VAL A 74 33.71 -4.51 12.48
N PHE A 75 32.42 -4.59 12.82
CA PHE A 75 31.73 -5.86 13.06
C PHE A 75 31.03 -6.30 11.78
N GLU A 76 31.14 -7.58 11.42
CA GLU A 76 30.48 -8.15 10.26
C GLU A 76 29.24 -8.95 10.65
N LEU A 77 28.26 -8.97 9.74
CA LEU A 77 27.02 -9.72 9.90
C LEU A 77 26.54 -10.22 8.55
N GLN A 78 26.06 -11.47 8.51
CA GLN A 78 25.36 -11.99 7.33
C GLN A 78 23.99 -11.34 7.17
N SER A 79 23.62 -10.92 5.95
CA SER A 79 22.40 -10.14 5.72
C SER A 79 21.10 -10.83 6.19
N ASN A 80 21.07 -12.17 6.23
CA ASN A 80 19.92 -12.95 6.70
C ASN A 80 19.77 -13.00 8.24
N LYS A 81 20.82 -12.69 9.00
CA LYS A 81 20.81 -12.68 10.48
C LYS A 81 20.47 -11.31 11.07
N ALA A 82 20.37 -10.27 10.24
CA ALA A 82 20.11 -8.89 10.67
C ALA A 82 18.70 -8.66 11.26
N LEU A 83 17.77 -9.60 11.10
CA LEU A 83 16.40 -9.45 11.60
C LEU A 83 16.27 -9.65 13.12
N ASN A 84 17.25 -10.31 13.75
CA ASN A 84 17.20 -10.70 15.17
C ASN A 84 18.37 -10.13 16.00
N ILE A 85 19.00 -9.03 15.54
CA ILE A 85 20.21 -8.49 16.19
C ILE A 85 19.91 -7.40 17.23
N LEU A 86 18.65 -6.94 17.31
CA LEU A 86 18.25 -5.94 18.29
C LEU A 86 17.70 -6.61 19.54
N ASP A 87 18.11 -6.15 20.71
CA ASP A 87 17.58 -6.58 21.99
C ASP A 87 16.21 -5.95 22.31
N ASP A 88 15.65 -6.28 23.47
CA ASP A 88 14.33 -5.81 23.93
C ASP A 88 14.27 -4.27 24.09
N ASP A 89 15.41 -3.59 24.18
CA ASP A 89 15.54 -2.13 24.27
C ASP A 89 15.81 -1.47 22.90
N GLY A 90 16.00 -2.27 21.85
CA GLY A 90 16.22 -1.82 20.47
C GLY A 90 17.69 -1.51 20.14
N ASP A 91 18.62 -1.95 20.99
CA ASP A 91 20.07 -1.79 20.82
C ASP A 91 20.71 -3.05 20.23
N VAL A 92 21.94 -2.95 19.70
CA VAL A 92 22.61 -4.06 19.01
C VAL A 92 23.16 -5.07 20.03
N ASP A 93 22.65 -6.30 20.00
CA ASP A 93 23.15 -7.39 20.83
C ASP A 93 24.51 -7.90 20.31
N LEU A 94 25.58 -7.53 21.02
CA LEU A 94 26.94 -7.95 20.68
C LEU A 94 27.16 -9.46 20.73
N ASN A 95 26.33 -10.23 21.45
CA ASN A 95 26.47 -11.69 21.54
C ASN A 95 26.11 -12.39 20.22
N MET A 96 25.37 -11.69 19.35
CA MET A 96 24.94 -12.19 18.04
C MET A 96 25.92 -11.82 16.92
N LEU A 97 26.95 -11.03 17.21
CA LEU A 97 27.99 -10.61 16.27
C LEU A 97 29.21 -11.53 16.32
N GLU A 98 29.89 -11.68 15.19
CA GLU A 98 31.19 -12.35 15.15
C GLU A 98 32.29 -11.48 15.75
N GLU A 99 33.47 -12.05 15.99
CA GLU A 99 34.62 -11.30 16.49
C GLU A 99 34.95 -10.08 15.60
N PRO A 100 35.26 -8.91 16.21
CA PRO A 100 35.50 -7.68 15.47
C PRO A 100 36.73 -7.79 14.57
N LEU A 101 36.67 -7.16 13.40
CA LEU A 101 37.78 -6.96 12.50
C LEU A 101 38.43 -5.61 12.77
N LEU A 102 39.58 -5.64 13.45
CA LEU A 102 40.34 -4.44 13.79
C LEU A 102 41.26 -4.01 12.65
N TYR A 103 41.44 -2.69 12.49
CA TYR A 103 42.36 -2.11 11.53
C TYR A 103 43.82 -2.36 11.88
N SER A 104 44.69 -2.50 10.87
CA SER A 104 46.09 -2.92 11.07
C SER A 104 46.93 -1.95 11.91
N PHE A 105 46.52 -0.68 12.02
CA PHE A 105 47.18 0.31 12.86
C PHE A 105 46.81 0.24 14.35
N VAL A 106 45.82 -0.58 14.73
CA VAL A 106 45.39 -0.76 16.12
C VAL A 106 46.36 -1.72 16.80
N ASN A 107 47.42 -1.18 17.38
CA ASN A 107 48.44 -1.90 18.14
C ASN A 107 48.63 -1.27 19.53
N ASP A 108 49.42 -1.92 20.39
CA ASP A 108 49.69 -1.44 21.76
C ASP A 108 50.13 0.02 21.83
N SER A 109 50.99 0.45 20.88
CA SER A 109 51.49 1.83 20.80
C SER A 109 50.37 2.83 20.48
N PHE A 110 49.43 2.44 19.62
CA PHE A 110 48.24 3.24 19.32
C PHE A 110 47.30 3.34 20.54
N LEU A 111 47.01 2.20 21.19
CA LEU A 111 46.14 2.16 22.36
C LEU A 111 46.73 2.94 23.54
N ASP A 112 48.05 2.84 23.78
CA ASP A 112 48.78 3.62 24.79
C ASP A 112 48.68 5.14 24.55
N LYS A 113 48.66 5.57 23.30
CA LYS A 113 48.52 6.99 22.96
C LYS A 113 47.07 7.46 23.01
N ALA A 114 46.13 6.63 22.59
CA ALA A 114 44.71 6.96 22.50
C ALA A 114 44.02 6.98 23.87
N LEU A 115 44.47 6.17 24.82
CA LEU A 115 43.90 6.03 26.17
C LEU A 115 44.52 6.98 27.21
N LYS A 116 45.60 7.72 26.88
CA LYS A 116 46.19 8.70 27.80
C LYS A 116 45.24 9.90 28.04
N PRO A 117 44.96 10.26 29.30
CA PRO A 117 44.16 11.44 29.62
C PRO A 117 44.93 12.72 29.24
N LYS A 118 44.25 13.69 28.61
CA LYS A 118 44.83 15.00 28.33
C LYS A 118 44.81 15.84 29.61
N VAL A 119 45.95 15.94 30.30
CA VAL A 119 46.12 16.91 31.38
C VAL A 119 46.24 18.31 30.76
N VAL A 120 45.25 19.17 30.99
CA VAL A 120 45.34 20.61 30.70
C VAL A 120 45.55 21.33 32.03
N PRO A 121 46.60 22.15 32.23
CA PRO A 121 46.78 22.93 33.45
C PRO A 121 45.77 24.08 33.51
N ALA A 122 45.28 24.37 34.71
CA ALA A 122 44.34 25.45 35.00
C ALA A 122 45.08 26.75 35.40
N SER A 123 44.77 27.87 34.75
CA SER A 123 44.79 29.23 35.33
C SER A 123 44.12 30.24 34.38
N VAL A 124 42.94 30.76 34.73
CA VAL A 124 42.61 32.13 35.23
C VAL A 124 42.71 33.26 34.18
N ASN A 125 41.57 33.99 34.07
CA ASN A 125 41.31 35.34 33.53
C ASN A 125 42.53 36.24 33.24
N ASP A 126 42.57 36.88 32.06
CA ASP A 126 42.20 38.30 31.88
C ASP A 126 42.38 38.77 30.42
N PHE A 127 41.63 39.84 30.14
CA PHE A 127 41.57 40.82 29.04
C PHE A 127 42.74 41.04 28.05
N GLU A 128 42.34 41.40 26.81
CA GLU A 128 42.98 42.31 25.81
C GLU A 128 44.32 41.87 25.18
N GLN A 129 44.75 42.18 23.95
CA GLN A 129 44.36 42.97 22.75
C GLN A 129 45.24 42.37 21.59
N ILE A 130 44.71 42.09 20.40
CA ILE A 130 44.90 42.80 19.09
C ILE A 130 46.38 43.01 18.64
N ASP A 131 46.61 42.77 17.33
CA ASP A 131 47.71 43.23 16.44
C ASP A 131 49.01 42.41 16.41
N GLU A 132 49.79 42.36 15.33
CA GLU A 132 49.66 42.44 13.86
C GLU A 132 51.04 41.91 13.37
N ASP A 133 51.03 41.25 12.22
CA ASP A 133 52.07 41.27 11.18
C ASP A 133 53.51 40.71 11.33
N GLU A 134 54.01 40.42 10.11
CA GLU A 134 55.39 40.36 9.61
C GLU A 134 56.12 39.01 9.71
N GLU A 135 56.25 38.32 8.58
CA GLU A 135 57.45 38.33 7.69
C GLU A 135 58.39 37.18 8.09
N ASP A 136 59.22 36.59 7.27
CA ASP A 136 59.35 36.38 5.83
C ASP A 136 60.47 35.33 5.77
N ASP A 137 60.51 34.64 4.65
CA ASP A 137 61.72 34.19 4.00
C ASP A 137 62.53 32.99 4.54
N HIS A 138 63.10 32.35 3.52
CA HIS A 138 64.36 31.67 3.48
C HIS A 138 64.42 30.13 3.51
N LEU A 139 64.22 29.64 2.28
CA LEU A 139 65.31 29.18 1.41
C LEU A 139 65.80 27.72 1.55
N LYS A 140 65.64 27.04 0.39
CA LYS A 140 66.68 26.31 -0.37
C LYS A 140 67.27 25.08 0.32
N SER A 141 67.25 23.88 -0.26
CA SER A 141 67.74 23.45 -1.59
C SER A 141 68.13 21.98 -1.34
N SER A 142 68.04 20.99 -2.22
CA SER A 142 68.40 20.94 -3.63
C SER A 142 68.00 19.57 -4.20
N ARG A 143 67.53 19.56 -5.45
CA ARG A 143 68.10 18.86 -6.65
C ARG A 143 68.41 17.36 -6.55
N HIS A 144 68.23 16.52 -7.57
CA HIS A 144 67.77 16.51 -8.98
C HIS A 144 67.60 15.00 -9.29
N ILE A 145 66.81 14.51 -10.26
CA ILE A 145 67.06 14.39 -11.71
C ILE A 145 65.77 13.71 -12.26
N ALA A 146 64.93 14.38 -13.07
CA ALA A 146 64.80 14.29 -14.55
C ALA A 146 64.38 12.88 -15.07
N LYS A 147 63.47 12.68 -16.04
CA LYS A 147 63.08 13.48 -17.23
C LYS A 147 61.90 12.81 -17.97
N SER A 148 61.18 13.60 -18.82
CA SER A 148 60.30 13.26 -19.98
C SER A 148 58.80 13.48 -19.71
N MET A 149 58.17 14.65 -19.93
CA MET A 149 57.82 15.39 -21.17
C MET A 149 57.07 14.60 -22.25
N LYS A 150 55.78 14.94 -22.48
CA LYS A 150 55.34 15.76 -23.63
C LYS A 150 53.89 16.27 -23.45
N GLU A 151 53.73 17.54 -23.82
CA GLU A 151 52.53 18.39 -23.81
C GLU A 151 51.54 18.06 -24.94
N ASP A 152 50.29 18.51 -24.79
CA ASP A 152 49.66 19.41 -25.76
C ASP A 152 48.68 20.35 -25.01
N GLU A 153 48.87 21.66 -25.25
CA GLU A 153 48.20 22.86 -24.73
C GLU A 153 46.80 23.07 -25.37
N MET A 154 45.77 23.47 -24.60
CA MET A 154 45.29 24.86 -24.36
C MET A 154 44.39 25.39 -25.50
N GLU A 155 43.13 25.75 -25.22
CA GLU A 155 42.74 27.16 -25.13
C GLU A 155 41.62 27.40 -24.09
N LYS A 156 41.86 28.41 -23.24
CA LYS A 156 40.87 29.12 -22.42
C LYS A 156 40.35 30.32 -23.23
N GLU A 157 39.10 30.70 -23.01
CA GLU A 157 38.73 32.12 -22.93
C GLU A 157 38.02 32.38 -21.60
N GLU A 158 38.41 33.49 -20.97
CA GLU A 158 38.09 33.95 -19.63
C GLU A 158 37.03 35.07 -19.65
N GLY A 159 36.37 35.27 -18.50
CA GLY A 159 35.64 36.48 -18.12
C GLY A 159 34.16 36.21 -17.81
N GLU A 160 33.58 36.52 -16.65
CA GLU A 160 34.01 37.24 -15.45
C GLU A 160 33.23 36.65 -14.27
N VAL A 161 33.90 36.53 -13.12
CA VAL A 161 33.31 36.12 -11.85
C VAL A 161 32.87 37.40 -11.12
N SER A 162 31.61 37.47 -10.71
CA SER A 162 31.18 38.31 -9.59
C SER A 162 31.00 37.43 -8.37
N GLU A 163 31.88 37.61 -7.39
CA GLU A 163 31.73 37.12 -6.01
C GLU A 163 30.62 37.92 -5.32
N ASP A 164 29.65 37.22 -4.75
CA ASP A 164 29.21 37.34 -3.35
C ASP A 164 27.90 36.57 -3.13
N ASP A 165 27.99 35.45 -2.41
CA ASP A 165 27.19 35.15 -1.20
C ASP A 165 27.41 33.67 -0.83
N GLU A 166 28.34 33.47 0.10
CA GLU A 166 28.48 32.22 0.84
C GLU A 166 27.30 32.01 1.80
N ASP A 167 26.97 30.73 2.00
CA ASP A 167 26.14 30.15 3.06
C ASP A 167 24.65 29.92 2.75
N ASP A 168 24.36 28.88 1.94
CA ASP A 168 23.06 28.20 1.95
C ASP A 168 23.23 26.66 1.82
N HIS A 169 23.43 25.99 2.96
CA HIS A 169 23.59 24.54 3.07
C HIS A 169 22.27 23.72 2.91
N ILE A 170 21.21 24.28 2.32
CA ILE A 170 19.90 23.60 2.12
C ILE A 170 19.62 23.22 0.65
N SER A 171 20.60 23.33 -0.26
CA SER A 171 20.43 22.85 -1.64
C SER A 171 20.93 21.41 -1.84
N LEU A 172 20.00 20.46 -1.99
CA LEU A 172 20.29 19.14 -2.54
C LEU A 172 20.83 19.30 -3.96
N LYS A 173 22.16 19.19 -4.15
CA LYS A 173 22.78 18.98 -5.46
C LYS A 173 22.25 17.67 -6.04
N VAL A 174 21.30 17.78 -6.97
CA VAL A 174 20.83 16.66 -7.80
C VAL A 174 22.03 16.19 -8.64
N PRO A 175 22.39 14.89 -8.64
CA PRO A 175 23.45 14.39 -9.51
C PRO A 175 23.12 14.68 -10.99
N GLU A 176 24.09 15.15 -11.77
CA GLU A 176 23.95 15.39 -13.22
C GLU A 176 23.44 14.15 -14.00
N SER A 177 23.59 12.95 -13.43
CA SER A 177 23.05 11.71 -14.00
C SER A 177 21.52 11.69 -14.11
N VAL A 178 20.80 12.31 -13.17
CA VAL A 178 19.32 12.35 -13.16
C VAL A 178 18.79 13.26 -14.28
N HIS A 179 19.43 14.40 -14.50
CA HIS A 179 19.11 15.28 -15.64
C HIS A 179 19.40 14.61 -16.99
N SER A 180 20.42 13.75 -17.05
CA SER A 180 20.80 13.03 -18.28
C SER A 180 19.81 11.92 -18.68
N GLU A 181 19.17 11.24 -17.72
CA GLU A 181 18.18 10.19 -17.98
C GLU A 181 16.78 10.76 -18.27
N GLN A 182 16.37 11.81 -17.55
CA GLN A 182 15.13 12.55 -17.83
C GLN A 182 15.14 13.15 -19.24
N ALA A 183 16.27 13.75 -19.65
CA ALA A 183 16.45 14.27 -21.00
C ALA A 183 16.43 13.18 -22.09
N LYS A 184 16.82 11.92 -21.77
CA LYS A 184 16.73 10.77 -22.69
C LYS A 184 15.29 10.27 -22.84
N SER A 185 14.57 10.07 -21.73
CA SER A 185 13.14 9.69 -21.70
C SER A 185 12.27 10.66 -22.51
N LEU A 186 12.50 11.97 -22.35
CA LEU A 186 11.77 13.01 -23.08
C LEU A 186 12.12 13.06 -24.58
N LYS A 187 13.40 12.86 -24.93
CA LYS A 187 13.84 12.79 -26.34
C LYS A 187 13.30 11.56 -27.07
N GLU A 188 13.11 10.43 -26.39
CA GLU A 188 12.52 9.22 -26.98
C GLU A 188 11.01 9.41 -27.27
N LYS A 189 10.24 10.00 -26.35
CA LYS A 189 8.80 10.25 -26.55
C LYS A 189 8.51 11.33 -27.61
N SER A 190 9.38 12.32 -27.71
CA SER A 190 9.33 13.32 -28.79
C SER A 190 9.62 12.69 -30.15
N LYS A 191 10.55 11.72 -30.21
CA LYS A 191 10.82 10.93 -31.43
C LYS A 191 9.66 10.00 -31.82
N ASP A 192 8.89 9.50 -30.84
CA ASP A 192 7.74 8.63 -31.08
C ASP A 192 6.42 9.40 -31.34
N GLY A 193 6.47 10.74 -31.36
CA GLY A 193 5.34 11.63 -31.71
C GLY A 193 4.24 11.75 -30.63
N LEU A 194 4.43 11.15 -29.46
CA LEU A 194 3.49 11.12 -28.34
C LEU A 194 3.31 12.48 -27.65
N ILE A 195 4.39 13.24 -27.54
CA ILE A 195 4.45 14.54 -26.87
C ILE A 195 5.19 15.53 -27.78
N GLU A 196 4.56 16.67 -28.00
CA GLU A 196 5.20 17.84 -28.60
C GLU A 196 5.62 18.78 -27.46
N ILE A 197 6.90 19.17 -27.44
CA ILE A 197 7.44 20.06 -26.40
C ILE A 197 7.44 21.48 -26.96
N ASP A 198 6.75 22.38 -26.27
CA ASP A 198 6.82 23.82 -26.56
C ASP A 198 8.03 24.41 -25.83
N GLU A 199 9.16 24.51 -26.53
CA GLU A 199 10.43 25.01 -25.96
C GLU A 199 10.33 26.47 -25.50
N ASP A 200 9.40 27.24 -26.07
CA ASP A 200 9.16 28.65 -25.73
C ASP A 200 8.21 28.82 -24.52
N TYR A 201 7.69 27.72 -23.96
CA TYR A 201 6.73 27.77 -22.86
C TYR A 201 7.43 28.03 -21.51
N GLN A 202 7.04 29.12 -20.85
CA GLN A 202 7.49 29.43 -19.50
C GLN A 202 6.87 28.47 -18.49
N GLN A 203 7.68 27.51 -18.01
CA GLN A 203 7.23 26.55 -17.01
C GLN A 203 6.98 27.25 -15.66
N PRO A 204 5.91 26.86 -14.93
CA PRO A 204 5.69 27.35 -13.57
C PRO A 204 6.86 26.98 -12.65
N ALA A 205 7.16 27.86 -11.70
CA ALA A 205 8.17 27.60 -10.67
C ALA A 205 7.91 26.26 -9.95
N LEU A 206 8.99 25.59 -9.57
CA LEU A 206 8.91 24.39 -8.76
C LEU A 206 8.39 24.74 -7.36
N LEU A 207 7.51 23.91 -6.82
CA LEU A 207 7.08 24.03 -5.44
C LEU A 207 8.24 23.60 -4.53
N LYS A 208 8.42 24.33 -3.42
CA LYS A 208 9.31 23.90 -2.35
C LYS A 208 8.82 22.56 -1.78
N GLU A 209 9.74 21.67 -1.46
CA GLU A 209 9.42 20.41 -0.78
C GLU A 209 8.82 20.70 0.60
N GLU A 210 7.64 20.12 0.85
CA GLU A 210 6.92 20.23 2.11
C GLU A 210 7.44 19.19 3.11
N ASP A 211 7.70 19.63 4.34
CA ASP A 211 8.15 18.75 5.42
C ASP A 211 7.02 18.33 6.39
N GLU A 212 7.37 17.53 7.39
CA GLU A 212 6.40 17.03 8.38
C GLU A 212 5.79 18.16 9.20
N GLN A 213 6.59 19.17 9.58
CA GLN A 213 6.17 20.27 10.43
C GLN A 213 5.21 21.20 9.68
N GLU A 214 5.56 21.59 8.45
CA GLU A 214 4.69 22.37 7.57
C GLU A 214 3.33 21.67 7.37
N ASN A 215 3.33 20.36 7.11
CA ASN A 215 2.09 19.59 6.97
C ASN A 215 1.29 19.51 8.28
N LYS A 216 1.94 19.42 9.45
CA LYS A 216 1.25 19.50 10.75
C LYS A 216 0.61 20.87 10.96
N ASP A 217 1.32 21.94 10.63
CA ASP A 217 0.86 23.31 10.78
C ASP A 217 -0.35 23.58 9.87
N ILE A 218 -0.28 23.18 8.60
CA ILE A 218 -1.40 23.25 7.65
C ILE A 218 -2.63 22.51 8.20
N LYS A 219 -2.44 21.29 8.72
CA LYS A 219 -3.54 20.50 9.29
C LYS A 219 -4.14 21.11 10.54
N SER A 220 -3.32 21.72 11.40
CA SER A 220 -3.77 22.36 12.63
C SER A 220 -4.59 23.63 12.36
N GLY A 221 -4.23 24.37 11.30
CA GLY A 221 -4.96 25.56 10.86
C GLY A 221 -6.24 25.26 10.07
N PHE A 222 -6.44 24.03 9.63
CA PHE A 222 -7.58 23.66 8.80
C PHE A 222 -8.89 23.67 9.58
N LYS A 223 -9.87 24.42 9.07
CA LYS A 223 -11.24 24.46 9.59
C LYS A 223 -12.20 23.92 8.54
N GLU A 224 -12.92 22.87 8.92
CA GLU A 224 -13.90 22.23 8.05
C GLU A 224 -15.10 23.15 7.79
N ASN A 225 -15.51 23.25 6.53
CA ASN A 225 -16.75 23.90 6.15
C ASN A 225 -17.47 23.14 5.02
N ALA A 226 -18.77 23.41 4.85
CA ALA A 226 -19.62 22.67 3.92
C ALA A 226 -19.21 22.82 2.44
N LYS A 227 -18.65 23.97 2.04
CA LYS A 227 -18.33 24.29 0.64
C LYS A 227 -17.01 23.68 0.16
N GLN A 228 -16.18 23.16 1.07
CA GLN A 228 -14.88 22.58 0.70
C GLN A 228 -15.04 21.26 -0.07
N PRO A 229 -14.21 21.04 -1.11
CA PRO A 229 -14.06 19.74 -1.76
C PRO A 229 -13.76 18.62 -0.75
N TRP A 230 -14.21 17.41 -1.06
CA TRP A 230 -14.02 16.24 -0.19
C TRP A 230 -12.54 15.97 0.09
N ILE A 231 -11.66 16.19 -0.89
CA ILE A 231 -10.22 15.94 -0.77
C ILE A 231 -9.57 16.86 0.27
N GLN A 232 -10.05 18.10 0.41
CA GLN A 232 -9.59 19.02 1.44
C GLN A 232 -9.99 18.53 2.84
N LYS A 233 -11.21 18.01 3.00
CA LYS A 233 -11.70 17.44 4.26
C LYS A 233 -10.93 16.19 4.65
N TYR A 234 -10.70 15.29 3.69
CA TYR A 234 -9.95 14.06 3.90
C TYR A 234 -8.49 14.33 4.29
N MET A 235 -7.80 15.22 3.56
CA MET A 235 -6.39 15.55 3.83
C MET A 235 -6.21 16.54 4.99
N LYS A 236 -7.29 17.19 5.43
CA LYS A 236 -7.29 18.34 6.34
C LYS A 236 -6.35 19.45 5.87
N ASN A 237 -6.46 19.81 4.60
CA ASN A 237 -5.55 20.75 3.95
C ASN A 237 -6.31 21.57 2.89
N PRO A 238 -6.30 22.91 2.97
CA PRO A 238 -7.07 23.77 2.07
C PRO A 238 -6.44 23.96 0.68
N ASN A 239 -5.19 23.51 0.47
CA ASN A 239 -4.43 23.78 -0.76
C ASN A 239 -4.77 22.85 -1.93
N TYR A 240 -5.70 21.91 -1.75
CA TYR A 240 -6.16 21.00 -2.80
C TYR A 240 -7.37 21.56 -3.54
N GLU A 241 -7.38 21.50 -4.86
CA GLU A 241 -8.57 21.81 -5.66
C GLU A 241 -8.89 20.68 -6.65
N ILE A 242 -10.12 20.66 -7.16
CA ILE A 242 -10.56 19.71 -8.18
C ILE A 242 -10.83 20.51 -9.45
N VAL A 243 -10.15 20.14 -10.53
CA VAL A 243 -10.35 20.71 -11.87
C VAL A 243 -11.20 19.72 -12.67
N GLU A 244 -12.36 20.19 -13.10
CA GLU A 244 -13.26 19.43 -13.96
C GLU A 244 -12.67 19.24 -15.36
N VAL A 245 -12.92 18.08 -15.94
CA VAL A 245 -12.52 17.69 -17.29
C VAL A 245 -13.72 17.12 -18.05
N GLU A 246 -13.57 16.89 -19.36
CA GLU A 246 -14.65 16.40 -20.20
C GLU A 246 -15.21 15.06 -19.68
N SER A 247 -16.53 15.01 -19.43
CA SER A 247 -17.25 13.82 -18.95
C SER A 247 -17.88 13.02 -20.09
N ASN A 248 -17.11 12.75 -21.14
CA ASN A 248 -17.53 12.07 -22.36
C ASN A 248 -16.88 10.68 -22.54
N GLY A 249 -16.26 10.14 -21.48
CA GLY A 249 -15.46 8.91 -21.53
C GLY A 249 -13.96 9.13 -21.71
N ASP A 250 -13.53 10.35 -22.03
CA ASP A 250 -12.11 10.72 -22.15
C ASP A 250 -11.50 11.25 -20.85
N CYS A 251 -12.28 11.34 -19.77
CA CYS A 251 -11.92 12.04 -18.53
C CYS A 251 -10.52 11.70 -17.95
N PHE A 252 -10.09 10.44 -18.01
CA PHE A 252 -8.74 10.04 -17.60
C PHE A 252 -7.66 10.64 -18.51
N PHE A 253 -7.77 10.42 -19.82
CA PHE A 253 -6.84 10.93 -20.83
C PHE A 253 -6.83 12.47 -20.88
N ALA A 254 -7.99 13.08 -20.67
CA ALA A 254 -8.14 14.53 -20.53
C ALA A 254 -7.41 15.05 -19.28
N SER A 255 -7.51 14.36 -18.14
CA SER A 255 -6.77 14.72 -16.93
C SER A 255 -5.25 14.68 -17.16
N VAL A 256 -4.75 13.66 -17.86
CA VAL A 256 -3.32 13.55 -18.25
C VAL A 256 -2.92 14.69 -19.19
N ARG A 257 -3.74 14.99 -20.21
CA ARG A 257 -3.54 16.12 -21.14
C ARG A 257 -3.45 17.46 -20.39
N GLU A 258 -4.41 17.72 -19.50
CA GLU A 258 -4.49 18.98 -18.74
C GLU A 258 -3.34 19.16 -17.75
N ALA A 259 -2.76 18.07 -17.25
CA ALA A 259 -1.57 18.08 -16.41
C ALA A 259 -0.32 18.43 -17.23
N PHE A 260 -0.09 17.75 -18.36
CA PHE A 260 1.05 18.03 -19.24
C PHE A 260 1.04 19.44 -19.83
N ARG A 261 -0.16 19.98 -20.13
CA ARG A 261 -0.30 21.35 -20.63
C ARG A 261 0.32 22.40 -19.71
N GLN A 262 0.37 22.15 -18.39
CA GLN A 262 0.95 23.09 -17.43
C GLN A 262 2.48 23.24 -17.57
N ILE A 263 3.17 22.26 -18.14
CA ILE A 263 4.63 22.28 -18.32
C ILE A 263 5.05 22.49 -19.79
N GLY A 264 4.10 22.94 -20.63
CA GLY A 264 4.35 23.17 -22.06
C GLY A 264 4.35 21.90 -22.91
N TYR A 265 3.96 20.75 -22.34
CA TYR A 265 3.93 19.49 -23.08
C TYR A 265 2.55 19.32 -23.71
N LYS A 266 2.53 19.30 -25.04
CA LYS A 266 1.33 19.17 -25.86
C LYS A 266 1.12 17.72 -26.24
N THR A 267 0.00 17.16 -25.77
CA THR A 267 -0.51 15.85 -26.18
C THR A 267 -2.01 15.96 -26.43
N THR A 268 -2.62 14.94 -27.04
CA THR A 268 -4.06 14.89 -27.29
C THR A 268 -4.63 13.58 -26.76
N VAL A 269 -5.95 13.55 -26.52
CA VAL A 269 -6.64 12.30 -26.14
C VAL A 269 -6.47 11.24 -27.23
N GLU A 270 -6.60 11.64 -28.49
CA GLU A 270 -6.41 10.77 -29.65
C GLU A 270 -5.01 10.12 -29.65
N LYS A 271 -3.94 10.91 -29.50
CA LYS A 271 -2.56 10.38 -29.42
C LYS A 271 -2.39 9.38 -28.27
N GLN A 272 -2.95 9.69 -27.09
CA GLN A 272 -2.89 8.80 -25.94
C GLN A 272 -3.62 7.47 -26.19
N ARG A 273 -4.83 7.53 -26.77
CA ARG A 273 -5.63 6.33 -27.06
C ARG A 273 -5.03 5.47 -28.16
N THR A 274 -4.53 6.07 -29.24
CA THR A 274 -3.85 5.33 -30.31
C THR A 274 -2.59 4.63 -29.80
N ALA A 275 -1.81 5.29 -28.94
CA ALA A 275 -0.65 4.65 -28.31
C ALA A 275 -1.05 3.49 -27.39
N LEU A 276 -2.12 3.68 -26.61
CA LEU A 276 -2.66 2.62 -25.77
C LEU A 276 -3.16 1.42 -26.59
N ALA A 277 -3.87 1.66 -27.70
CA ALA A 277 -4.39 0.62 -28.57
C ALA A 277 -3.28 -0.23 -29.20
N ARG A 278 -2.13 0.37 -29.52
CA ARG A 278 -0.94 -0.36 -30.03
C ARG A 278 -0.35 -1.32 -29.00
N GLU A 279 -0.39 -0.96 -27.72
CA GLU A 279 0.13 -1.78 -26.62
C GLU A 279 -0.85 -2.88 -26.16
N MET A 280 -2.03 -2.99 -26.77
CA MET A 280 -3.07 -3.95 -26.38
C MET A 280 -2.58 -5.41 -26.50
N PRO A 281 -2.41 -6.13 -25.37
CA PRO A 281 -2.04 -7.54 -25.38
C PRO A 281 -3.19 -8.40 -25.89
N GLU A 282 -2.89 -9.39 -26.72
CA GLU A 282 -3.89 -10.32 -27.28
C GLU A 282 -4.72 -11.00 -26.18
N ARG A 283 -4.08 -11.37 -25.07
CA ARG A 283 -4.76 -11.99 -23.92
C ARG A 283 -5.93 -11.16 -23.38
N ILE A 284 -5.79 -9.83 -23.30
CA ILE A 284 -6.88 -8.99 -22.77
C ILE A 284 -8.09 -9.06 -23.68
N PHE A 285 -7.88 -9.03 -25.00
CA PHE A 285 -8.95 -9.20 -25.97
C PHE A 285 -9.60 -10.59 -25.85
N THR A 286 -8.80 -11.65 -25.76
CA THR A 286 -9.27 -13.03 -25.59
C THR A 286 -10.13 -13.18 -24.33
N ASP A 287 -9.64 -12.72 -23.17
CA ASP A 287 -10.36 -12.81 -21.89
C ASP A 287 -11.72 -12.09 -21.95
N GLN A 288 -11.80 -10.93 -22.62
CA GLN A 288 -13.04 -10.16 -22.79
C GLN A 288 -14.01 -10.83 -23.77
N LEU A 289 -13.49 -11.43 -24.84
CA LEU A 289 -14.31 -12.16 -25.82
C LEU A 289 -14.91 -13.42 -25.19
N GLU A 290 -14.10 -14.20 -24.47
CA GLU A 290 -14.55 -15.39 -23.73
C GLU A 290 -15.66 -15.05 -22.73
N LEU A 291 -15.51 -13.94 -21.99
CA LEU A 291 -16.55 -13.48 -21.08
C LEU A 291 -17.85 -13.10 -21.81
N PHE A 292 -17.75 -12.43 -22.96
CA PHE A 292 -18.93 -12.10 -23.77
C PHE A 292 -19.64 -13.36 -24.29
N GLU A 293 -18.88 -14.32 -24.82
CA GLU A 293 -19.41 -15.59 -25.30
C GLU A 293 -20.04 -16.42 -24.18
N LEU A 294 -19.46 -16.41 -22.98
CA LEU A 294 -20.04 -17.05 -21.79
C LEU A 294 -21.44 -16.50 -21.47
N TYR A 295 -21.59 -15.18 -21.42
CA TYR A 295 -22.92 -14.57 -21.22
C TYR A 295 -23.87 -14.90 -22.37
N GLN A 296 -23.40 -14.84 -23.61
CA GLN A 296 -24.22 -15.13 -24.78
C GLN A 296 -24.72 -16.58 -24.78
N ASN A 297 -23.87 -17.53 -24.40
CA ASN A 297 -24.22 -18.94 -24.25
C ASN A 297 -25.27 -19.15 -23.15
N ASN A 298 -25.11 -18.48 -22.00
CA ASN A 298 -26.12 -18.52 -20.93
C ASN A 298 -27.48 -17.98 -21.39
N ILE A 299 -27.49 -16.85 -22.12
CA ILE A 299 -28.73 -16.28 -22.68
C ILE A 299 -29.38 -17.26 -23.67
N ASN A 300 -28.59 -17.86 -24.57
CA ASN A 300 -29.07 -18.84 -25.53
C ASN A 300 -29.66 -20.09 -24.85
N GLU A 301 -29.06 -20.56 -23.76
CA GLU A 301 -29.58 -21.68 -22.98
C GLU A 301 -30.93 -21.34 -22.34
N LEU A 302 -31.04 -20.16 -21.71
CA LEU A 302 -32.29 -19.69 -21.10
C LEU A 302 -33.40 -19.54 -22.15
N ASP A 303 -33.07 -19.04 -23.35
CA ASP A 303 -34.01 -18.98 -24.47
C ASP A 303 -34.44 -20.35 -24.96
N GLY A 304 -33.51 -21.31 -25.05
CA GLY A 304 -33.81 -22.70 -25.36
C GLY A 304 -34.80 -23.32 -24.36
N ARG A 305 -34.60 -23.07 -23.06
CA ARG A 305 -35.52 -23.51 -21.99
C ARG A 305 -36.89 -22.84 -22.10
N LEU A 306 -36.96 -21.54 -22.40
CA LEU A 306 -38.23 -20.83 -22.60
C LEU A 306 -39.01 -21.38 -23.79
N GLU A 307 -38.35 -21.66 -24.92
CA GLU A 307 -38.98 -22.25 -26.09
C GLU A 307 -39.43 -23.71 -25.82
N ALA A 308 -38.69 -24.49 -25.02
CA ALA A 308 -39.12 -25.81 -24.57
C ALA A 308 -40.40 -25.75 -23.71
N ILE A 309 -40.44 -24.87 -22.70
CA ILE A 309 -41.63 -24.65 -21.87
C ILE A 309 -42.82 -24.20 -22.71
N LYS A 310 -42.58 -23.32 -23.70
CA LYS A 310 -43.62 -22.85 -24.62
C LYS A 310 -44.19 -24.00 -25.45
N LYS A 311 -43.35 -24.89 -25.97
CA LYS A 311 -43.77 -26.11 -26.68
C LYS A 311 -44.58 -27.03 -25.76
N GLU A 312 -44.09 -27.33 -24.55
CA GLU A 312 -44.78 -28.16 -23.56
C GLU A 312 -46.16 -27.57 -23.20
N ASN A 313 -46.24 -26.25 -22.99
CA ASN A 313 -47.49 -25.56 -22.70
C ASN A 313 -48.49 -25.59 -23.88
N THR A 314 -48.02 -25.51 -25.13
CA THR A 314 -48.89 -25.71 -26.30
C THR A 314 -49.43 -27.13 -26.39
N GLU A 315 -48.65 -28.13 -25.95
CA GLU A 315 -49.08 -29.52 -25.93
C GLU A 315 -50.14 -29.77 -24.84
N TYR A 316 -49.93 -29.26 -23.62
CA TYR A 316 -50.93 -29.33 -22.55
C TYR A 316 -52.26 -28.66 -22.95
N LYS A 317 -52.20 -27.50 -23.63
CA LYS A 317 -53.40 -26.85 -24.21
C LYS A 317 -54.11 -27.70 -25.27
N LYS A 318 -53.42 -28.63 -25.95
CA LYS A 318 -54.05 -29.60 -26.86
C LYS A 318 -54.66 -30.77 -26.07
N ARG A 319 -53.94 -31.29 -25.06
CA ARG A 319 -54.37 -32.41 -24.21
C ARG A 319 -55.62 -32.08 -23.39
N ILE A 320 -55.74 -30.86 -22.86
CA ILE A 320 -56.91 -30.42 -22.08
C ILE A 320 -58.24 -30.51 -22.84
N LYS A 321 -58.22 -30.37 -24.18
CA LYS A 321 -59.41 -30.48 -25.02
C LYS A 321 -59.97 -31.89 -25.10
N LYS A 322 -59.15 -32.91 -24.81
CA LYS A 322 -59.48 -34.34 -24.89
C LYS A 322 -59.54 -35.03 -23.51
N ALA A 323 -59.25 -34.29 -22.44
CA ALA A 323 -59.07 -34.83 -21.09
C ALA A 323 -60.37 -34.94 -20.29
N THR A 324 -60.43 -35.97 -19.43
CA THR A 324 -61.47 -36.18 -18.41
C THR A 324 -61.40 -35.14 -17.28
N PRO A 325 -62.44 -34.98 -16.43
CA PRO A 325 -62.46 -33.93 -15.39
C PRO A 325 -61.28 -33.99 -14.41
N THR A 326 -60.85 -35.18 -14.00
CA THR A 326 -59.68 -35.40 -13.12
C THR A 326 -58.36 -35.08 -13.82
N GLU A 327 -58.17 -35.52 -15.06
CA GLU A 327 -56.96 -35.22 -15.85
C GLU A 327 -56.82 -33.73 -16.18
N ARG A 328 -57.95 -32.99 -16.26
CA ARG A 328 -57.92 -31.54 -16.47
C ARG A 328 -57.29 -30.79 -15.30
N GLU A 329 -57.51 -31.24 -14.08
CA GLU A 329 -56.98 -30.58 -12.88
C GLU A 329 -55.45 -30.71 -12.82
N GLU A 330 -54.92 -31.92 -13.07
CA GLU A 330 -53.48 -32.17 -13.16
C GLU A 330 -52.80 -31.36 -14.29
N ILE A 331 -53.45 -31.27 -15.46
CA ILE A 331 -52.96 -30.49 -16.60
C ILE A 331 -52.93 -28.98 -16.28
N LEU A 332 -53.93 -28.48 -15.54
CA LEU A 332 -53.98 -27.08 -15.11
C LEU A 332 -52.91 -26.78 -14.05
N GLU A 333 -52.69 -27.68 -13.10
CA GLU A 333 -51.64 -27.54 -12.10
C GLU A 333 -50.26 -27.50 -12.75
N ARG A 334 -49.97 -28.44 -13.65
CA ARG A 334 -48.70 -28.46 -14.41
C ARG A 334 -48.56 -27.21 -15.28
N GLY A 335 -49.63 -26.75 -15.93
CA GLY A 335 -49.63 -25.49 -16.68
C GLY A 335 -49.29 -24.28 -15.81
N ASN A 336 -49.83 -24.22 -14.59
CA ASN A 336 -49.50 -23.17 -13.61
C ASN A 336 -48.04 -23.26 -13.14
N GLN A 337 -47.49 -24.46 -12.95
CA GLN A 337 -46.07 -24.67 -12.64
C GLN A 337 -45.17 -24.15 -13.78
N LEU A 338 -45.48 -24.50 -15.03
CA LEU A 338 -44.74 -24.03 -16.21
C LEU A 338 -44.77 -22.50 -16.36
N VAL A 339 -45.89 -21.85 -16.02
CA VAL A 339 -45.99 -20.38 -16.01
C VAL A 339 -45.09 -19.78 -14.92
N LYS A 340 -45.06 -20.37 -13.72
CA LYS A 340 -44.15 -19.93 -12.64
C LYS A 340 -42.68 -20.10 -13.04
N GLU A 341 -42.34 -21.25 -13.63
CA GLU A 341 -41.00 -21.55 -14.12
C GLU A 341 -40.56 -20.59 -15.24
N SER A 342 -41.43 -20.36 -16.22
CA SER A 342 -41.18 -19.40 -17.30
C SER A 342 -40.93 -17.98 -16.77
N LYS A 343 -41.70 -17.52 -15.78
CA LYS A 343 -41.47 -16.21 -15.14
C LYS A 343 -40.13 -16.16 -14.41
N LYS A 344 -39.72 -17.24 -13.75
CA LYS A 344 -38.41 -17.32 -13.09
C LYS A 344 -37.27 -17.22 -14.10
N ILE A 345 -37.33 -18.01 -15.18
CA ILE A 345 -36.32 -18.01 -16.25
C ILE A 345 -36.27 -16.65 -16.96
N GLN A 346 -37.41 -16.00 -17.20
CA GLN A 346 -37.43 -14.64 -17.78
C GLN A 346 -36.71 -13.61 -16.89
N LYS A 347 -36.92 -13.68 -15.57
CA LYS A 347 -36.23 -12.79 -14.62
C LYS A 347 -34.74 -13.06 -14.58
N GLU A 348 -34.35 -14.33 -14.61
CA GLU A 348 -32.95 -14.76 -14.69
C GLU A 348 -32.30 -14.26 -15.98
N LYS A 349 -32.93 -14.48 -17.14
CA LYS A 349 -32.48 -13.97 -18.44
C LYS A 349 -32.28 -12.46 -18.42
N ALA A 350 -33.25 -11.70 -17.93
CA ALA A 350 -33.14 -10.25 -17.84
C ALA A 350 -31.95 -9.81 -16.96
N THR A 351 -31.64 -10.56 -15.91
CA THR A 351 -30.47 -10.31 -15.05
C THR A 351 -29.17 -10.56 -15.81
N VAL A 352 -29.07 -11.71 -16.49
CA VAL A 352 -27.88 -12.07 -17.28
C VAL A 352 -27.65 -11.08 -18.43
N GLU A 353 -28.71 -10.64 -19.12
CA GLU A 353 -28.63 -9.61 -20.17
C GLU A 353 -28.15 -8.25 -19.61
N GLN A 354 -28.64 -7.87 -18.43
CA GLN A 354 -28.18 -6.66 -17.75
C GLN A 354 -26.69 -6.75 -17.39
N GLU A 355 -26.23 -7.90 -16.88
CA GLU A 355 -24.83 -8.14 -16.54
C GLU A 355 -23.94 -8.15 -17.78
N GLN A 356 -24.33 -8.86 -18.84
CA GLN A 356 -23.62 -8.85 -20.12
C GLN A 356 -23.45 -7.42 -20.63
N ASN A 357 -24.52 -6.62 -20.65
CA ASN A 357 -24.47 -5.22 -21.06
C ASN A 357 -23.54 -4.38 -20.17
N THR A 358 -23.52 -4.67 -18.87
CA THR A 358 -22.74 -3.93 -17.87
C THR A 358 -21.24 -4.23 -17.96
N TYR A 359 -20.86 -5.49 -18.17
CA TYR A 359 -19.46 -5.91 -18.14
C TYR A 359 -18.80 -5.92 -19.53
N VAL A 360 -19.54 -6.36 -20.56
CA VAL A 360 -18.99 -6.65 -21.89
C VAL A 360 -19.96 -6.27 -23.01
N GLY A 361 -20.89 -5.35 -22.76
CA GLY A 361 -21.92 -4.96 -23.74
C GLY A 361 -21.34 -4.39 -25.03
N TYR A 362 -20.17 -3.73 -24.94
CA TYR A 362 -19.42 -3.21 -26.08
C TYR A 362 -18.91 -4.29 -27.04
N MET A 363 -18.74 -5.54 -26.58
CA MET A 363 -18.23 -6.64 -27.39
C MET A 363 -19.22 -7.16 -28.43
N ARG A 364 -20.49 -6.73 -28.41
CA ARG A 364 -21.55 -7.24 -29.31
C ARG A 364 -21.16 -7.19 -30.80
N ASN A 365 -20.40 -6.17 -31.20
CA ASN A 365 -19.98 -5.95 -32.58
C ASN A 365 -18.46 -6.10 -32.78
N ILE A 366 -17.71 -6.57 -31.77
CA ILE A 366 -16.26 -6.69 -31.80
C ILE A 366 -15.89 -8.18 -31.84
N LYS A 367 -15.25 -8.61 -32.92
CA LYS A 367 -14.89 -10.02 -33.17
C LYS A 367 -13.41 -10.25 -33.42
N THR A 368 -12.65 -9.18 -33.69
CA THR A 368 -11.22 -9.26 -33.93
C THR A 368 -10.46 -8.32 -33.02
N ILE A 369 -9.18 -8.61 -32.80
CA ILE A 369 -8.30 -7.74 -32.02
C ILE A 369 -8.21 -6.33 -32.62
N ASP A 370 -8.25 -6.20 -33.95
CA ASP A 370 -8.19 -4.90 -34.62
C ASP A 370 -9.46 -4.07 -34.36
N GLN A 371 -10.64 -4.69 -34.39
CA GLN A 371 -11.88 -4.00 -34.00
C GLN A 371 -11.87 -3.58 -32.53
N TYR A 372 -11.19 -4.35 -31.68
CA TYR A 372 -11.03 -3.99 -30.27
C TYR A 372 -10.05 -2.81 -30.11
N ARG A 373 -8.98 -2.77 -30.92
CA ARG A 373 -8.07 -1.62 -30.99
C ARG A 373 -8.82 -0.35 -31.40
N ASP A 374 -9.64 -0.44 -32.45
CA ASP A 374 -10.48 0.67 -32.89
C ASP A 374 -11.44 1.15 -31.78
N TYR A 375 -12.00 0.22 -30.99
CA TYR A 375 -12.86 0.55 -29.85
C TYR A 375 -12.12 1.34 -28.75
N ILE A 376 -10.87 1.00 -28.43
CA ILE A 376 -10.03 1.72 -27.44
C ILE A 376 -9.82 3.16 -27.86
N GLU A 377 -9.71 3.42 -29.17
CA GLU A 377 -9.57 4.75 -29.74
C GLU A 377 -10.83 5.62 -29.59
N THR A 378 -11.98 5.02 -29.24
CA THR A 378 -13.22 5.76 -29.05
C THR A 378 -13.46 6.20 -27.59
N PRO A 379 -14.25 7.26 -27.37
CA PRO A 379 -14.69 7.66 -26.02
C PRO A 379 -15.55 6.61 -25.31
N SER A 380 -16.05 5.59 -26.02
CA SER A 380 -16.81 4.50 -25.42
C SER A 380 -15.94 3.55 -24.59
N PHE A 381 -14.61 3.58 -24.78
CA PHE A 381 -13.66 2.87 -23.93
C PHE A 381 -13.23 3.76 -22.76
N TRP A 382 -13.44 3.27 -21.54
CA TRP A 382 -13.06 3.94 -20.31
C TRP A 382 -11.77 3.33 -19.75
N ALA A 383 -10.85 4.17 -19.29
CA ALA A 383 -9.57 3.71 -18.76
C ALA A 383 -9.75 2.88 -17.48
N ASP A 384 -9.43 1.60 -17.59
CA ASP A 384 -9.34 0.64 -16.50
C ASP A 384 -7.91 0.54 -15.95
N ALA A 385 -7.66 -0.39 -15.03
CA ALA A 385 -6.36 -0.53 -14.38
C ALA A 385 -5.22 -0.88 -15.37
N TRP A 386 -5.51 -1.67 -16.41
CA TRP A 386 -4.55 -1.95 -17.48
C TRP A 386 -4.23 -0.69 -18.28
N ALA A 387 -5.27 0.07 -18.69
CA ALA A 387 -5.09 1.30 -19.45
C ALA A 387 -4.24 2.31 -18.68
N ILE A 388 -4.55 2.50 -17.39
CA ILE A 388 -3.82 3.41 -16.51
C ILE A 388 -2.36 2.99 -16.39
N SER A 389 -2.08 1.73 -16.02
CA SER A 389 -0.71 1.23 -15.85
C SER A 389 0.12 1.28 -17.15
N THR A 390 -0.55 1.17 -18.31
CA THR A 390 0.08 1.28 -19.62
C THR A 390 0.39 2.73 -19.97
N ILE A 391 -0.51 3.67 -19.69
CA ILE A 391 -0.24 5.11 -19.85
C ILE A 391 0.87 5.57 -18.89
N GLU A 392 0.89 5.07 -17.65
CA GLU A 392 1.98 5.31 -16.70
C GLU A 392 3.35 4.93 -17.29
N ARG A 393 3.43 3.76 -17.94
CA ARG A 393 4.65 3.31 -18.63
C ARG A 393 4.98 4.17 -19.85
N LEU A 394 4.01 4.38 -20.75
CA LEU A 394 4.23 5.09 -22.02
C LEU A 394 4.68 6.53 -21.81
N PHE A 395 4.09 7.22 -20.82
CA PHE A 395 4.41 8.61 -20.51
C PHE A 395 5.49 8.74 -19.42
N ASN A 396 5.98 7.63 -18.85
CA ASN A 396 6.86 7.57 -17.67
C ASN A 396 6.37 8.47 -16.53
N ILE A 397 5.10 8.31 -16.18
CA ILE A 397 4.43 9.06 -15.10
C ILE A 397 3.82 8.09 -14.11
N LYS A 398 3.60 8.55 -12.87
CA LYS A 398 2.79 7.81 -11.89
C LYS A 398 1.50 8.56 -11.58
N VAL A 399 0.37 7.89 -11.72
CA VAL A 399 -0.93 8.45 -11.38
C VAL A 399 -1.30 8.03 -9.95
N ILE A 400 -1.58 9.02 -9.10
CA ILE A 400 -2.06 8.84 -7.72
C ILE A 400 -3.58 8.99 -7.76
N ILE A 401 -4.30 7.88 -7.55
CA ILE A 401 -5.76 7.84 -7.71
C ILE A 401 -6.43 7.89 -6.34
N MET A 402 -7.25 8.91 -6.11
CA MET A 402 -8.01 9.13 -4.89
C MET A 402 -9.49 8.77 -5.13
N SER A 403 -9.99 7.73 -4.48
CA SER A 403 -11.36 7.22 -4.60
C SER A 403 -12.34 8.05 -3.77
N GLU A 404 -13.09 8.90 -4.45
CA GLU A 404 -14.19 9.67 -3.86
C GLU A 404 -15.33 8.74 -3.41
N MET A 405 -15.56 7.63 -4.11
CA MET A 405 -16.53 6.61 -3.70
C MET A 405 -16.16 6.00 -2.34
N ALA A 406 -14.91 5.61 -2.14
CA ALA A 406 -14.46 5.02 -0.88
C ALA A 406 -14.59 6.03 0.28
N TYR A 407 -14.31 7.31 0.01
CA TYR A 407 -14.54 8.37 0.98
C TYR A 407 -16.03 8.49 1.35
N ASN A 408 -16.91 8.52 0.35
CA ASN A 408 -18.36 8.62 0.56
C ASN A 408 -18.95 7.38 1.27
N ASP A 409 -18.37 6.20 1.06
CA ASP A 409 -18.74 4.96 1.75
C ASP A 409 -18.23 4.89 3.21
N GLY A 410 -17.42 5.86 3.66
CA GLY A 410 -16.74 5.83 4.96
C GLY A 410 -15.53 4.88 5.00
N ALA A 411 -15.15 4.29 3.87
CA ALA A 411 -14.01 3.40 3.71
C ALA A 411 -12.71 4.21 3.56
N MET A 412 -12.33 4.93 4.63
CA MET A 412 -11.17 5.84 4.64
C MET A 412 -9.86 5.16 4.23
N HIS A 413 -9.72 3.88 4.56
CA HIS A 413 -8.60 3.06 4.12
C HIS A 413 -8.52 2.88 2.64
N SER A 414 -9.65 2.82 1.95
CA SER A 414 -9.76 2.50 0.55
C SER A 414 -9.68 3.73 -0.35
N VAL A 415 -9.50 4.92 0.23
CA VAL A 415 -9.43 6.19 -0.52
C VAL A 415 -8.25 6.21 -1.48
N LEU A 416 -7.02 5.91 -1.06
CA LEU A 416 -5.89 5.90 -1.99
C LEU A 416 -5.83 4.58 -2.78
N ASN A 417 -6.08 4.57 -4.07
CA ASN A 417 -5.88 3.37 -4.89
C ASN A 417 -4.40 3.21 -5.24
N CYS A 418 -3.80 2.07 -4.84
CA CYS A 418 -2.38 1.78 -5.07
C CYS A 418 -2.04 1.38 -6.52
N GLY A 419 -3.06 1.20 -7.36
CA GLY A 419 -2.93 0.87 -8.77
C GLY A 419 -2.48 -0.57 -9.01
N GLU A 420 -2.55 -0.99 -10.27
CA GLU A 420 -1.98 -2.26 -10.73
C GLU A 420 -0.57 -2.04 -11.27
N ILE A 421 0.25 -3.08 -11.22
CA ILE A 421 1.59 -3.06 -11.77
C ILE A 421 1.55 -3.51 -13.23
N ASN A 422 2.10 -2.69 -14.12
CA ASN A 422 2.26 -3.09 -15.52
C ASN A 422 3.31 -4.21 -15.61
N LYS A 423 3.01 -5.29 -16.34
CA LYS A 423 3.91 -6.44 -16.47
C LYS A 423 5.33 -6.06 -16.92
N GLN A 424 5.47 -5.15 -17.89
CA GLN A 424 6.79 -4.72 -18.36
C GLN A 424 7.55 -3.90 -17.31
N ILE A 425 6.84 -3.15 -16.46
CA ILE A 425 7.47 -2.45 -15.33
C ILE A 425 7.91 -3.49 -14.28
N GLN A 426 7.06 -4.47 -13.99
CA GLN A 426 7.35 -5.55 -13.07
C GLN A 426 8.59 -6.35 -13.48
N ASP A 427 8.67 -6.72 -14.76
CA ASP A 427 9.80 -7.49 -15.30
C ASP A 427 11.12 -6.71 -15.22
N ARG A 428 11.08 -5.37 -15.32
CA ARG A 428 12.25 -4.51 -15.10
C ARG A 428 12.66 -4.38 -13.63
N GLY A 429 11.73 -4.60 -12.70
CA GLY A 429 11.96 -4.49 -11.26
C GLY A 429 12.22 -3.08 -10.73
N VAL A 430 12.20 -2.06 -11.59
CA VAL A 430 12.44 -0.65 -11.24
C VAL A 430 11.46 0.24 -12.02
N PHE A 431 10.92 1.25 -11.35
CA PHE A 431 10.06 2.26 -11.95
C PHE A 431 10.44 3.67 -11.50
N ASN A 432 10.97 4.48 -12.42
CA ASN A 432 11.42 5.84 -12.14
C ASN A 432 10.56 6.86 -12.91
N PRO A 433 9.35 7.19 -12.42
CA PRO A 433 8.49 8.15 -13.09
C PRO A 433 9.07 9.58 -13.03
N ASP A 434 9.03 10.27 -14.16
CA ASP A 434 9.49 11.67 -14.27
C ASP A 434 8.52 12.62 -13.56
N HIS A 435 7.22 12.30 -13.65
CA HIS A 435 6.15 13.13 -13.11
C HIS A 435 5.05 12.31 -12.43
N TYR A 436 4.34 12.98 -11.53
CA TYR A 436 3.21 12.47 -10.79
C TYR A 436 1.97 13.31 -11.08
N ILE A 437 0.83 12.65 -11.25
CA ILE A 437 -0.48 13.30 -11.47
C ILE A 437 -1.45 12.76 -10.43
N ILE A 438 -2.16 13.65 -9.74
CA ILE A 438 -3.18 13.26 -8.76
C ILE A 438 -4.55 13.37 -9.44
N VAL A 439 -5.35 12.31 -9.37
CA VAL A 439 -6.72 12.30 -9.88
C VAL A 439 -7.70 11.83 -8.81
N THR A 440 -8.94 12.31 -8.86
CA THR A 440 -10.05 11.78 -8.07
C THR A 440 -10.95 10.94 -8.96
N TYR A 441 -11.48 9.84 -8.43
CA TYR A 441 -12.38 8.92 -9.14
C TYR A 441 -13.71 8.77 -8.40
N SER A 442 -14.81 9.15 -9.06
CA SER A 442 -16.17 9.08 -8.49
C SER A 442 -16.93 7.80 -8.86
N GLY A 443 -16.28 6.83 -9.52
CA GLY A 443 -16.91 5.57 -9.98
C GLY A 443 -17.27 5.53 -11.45
N ASN A 444 -17.35 6.68 -12.10
CA ASN A 444 -17.67 6.82 -13.51
C ASN A 444 -16.97 8.01 -14.18
N HIS A 445 -16.15 8.75 -13.42
CA HIS A 445 -15.49 9.94 -13.92
C HIS A 445 -14.20 10.20 -13.14
N TYR A 446 -13.14 10.55 -13.88
CA TYR A 446 -11.88 11.02 -13.33
C TYR A 446 -11.83 12.54 -13.40
N ARG A 447 -11.37 13.19 -12.34
CA ARG A 447 -11.08 14.64 -12.35
C ARG A 447 -9.66 14.86 -11.88
N LEU A 448 -9.05 15.95 -12.35
CA LEU A 448 -7.70 16.32 -11.99
C LEU A 448 -7.70 16.97 -10.61
N VAL A 449 -6.78 16.55 -9.73
CA VAL A 449 -6.57 17.17 -8.42
C VAL A 449 -5.32 18.05 -8.50
N THR A 450 -5.44 19.29 -8.06
CA THR A 450 -4.31 20.23 -7.98
C THR A 450 -3.86 20.40 -6.54
N TYR A 451 -2.62 20.85 -6.37
CA TYR A 451 -2.07 21.29 -5.09
C TYR A 451 -1.33 22.60 -5.28
N LYS A 452 -1.71 23.65 -4.54
CA LYS A 452 -1.16 25.01 -4.71
C LYS A 452 -1.19 25.44 -6.19
N ASN A 453 -2.31 25.18 -6.88
CA ASN A 453 -2.54 25.40 -8.32
C ASN A 453 -1.66 24.59 -9.29
N LYS A 454 -0.80 23.70 -8.79
CA LYS A 454 0.01 22.79 -9.60
C LYS A 454 -0.78 21.51 -9.91
N ARG A 455 -0.65 21.02 -11.15
CA ARG A 455 -1.40 19.91 -11.77
C ARG A 455 -0.52 18.67 -12.01
N ILE A 456 0.77 18.89 -12.18
CA ILE A 456 1.78 17.86 -12.45
C ILE A 456 2.99 18.11 -11.54
N PHE A 457 3.51 17.06 -10.93
CA PHE A 457 4.48 17.16 -9.84
C PHE A 457 5.73 16.35 -10.15
N THR A 458 6.90 16.84 -9.79
CA THR A 458 8.06 15.97 -9.53
C THR A 458 7.93 15.34 -8.13
N PHE A 459 8.74 14.34 -7.80
CA PHE A 459 8.64 13.67 -6.49
C PHE A 459 8.75 14.65 -5.31
N ARG A 460 9.66 15.63 -5.40
CA ARG A 460 9.87 16.65 -4.34
C ARG A 460 8.62 17.49 -4.09
N GLU A 461 7.81 17.71 -5.12
CA GLU A 461 6.62 18.57 -5.09
C GLU A 461 5.34 17.86 -4.66
N ILE A 462 5.38 16.52 -4.52
CA ILE A 462 4.24 15.78 -3.96
C ILE A 462 4.03 16.25 -2.52
N PRO A 463 2.80 16.63 -2.12
CA PRO A 463 2.51 17.05 -0.75
C PRO A 463 2.93 16.00 0.27
N TYR A 464 3.51 16.41 1.39
CA TYR A 464 4.04 15.49 2.40
C TYR A 464 2.95 14.52 2.90
N GLY A 465 1.74 15.02 3.11
CA GLY A 465 0.59 14.20 3.50
C GLY A 465 0.26 13.07 2.52
N ILE A 466 0.46 13.26 1.21
CA ILE A 466 0.25 12.22 0.19
C ILE A 466 1.42 11.22 0.21
N LYS A 467 2.67 11.68 0.36
CA LYS A 467 3.83 10.79 0.49
C LYS A 467 3.65 9.82 1.67
N VAL A 468 3.26 10.35 2.83
CA VAL A 468 2.96 9.53 4.03
C VAL A 468 1.79 8.58 3.78
N LEU A 469 0.73 9.02 3.11
CA LEU A 469 -0.41 8.16 2.80
C LEU A 469 -0.01 6.99 1.88
N ILE A 470 0.85 7.22 0.89
CA ILE A 470 1.39 6.19 0.01
C ILE A 470 2.26 5.21 0.78
N VAL A 471 3.15 5.68 1.65
CA VAL A 471 3.98 4.79 2.49
C VAL A 471 3.08 3.92 3.38
N ASN A 472 2.13 4.52 4.08
CA ASN A 472 1.29 3.82 5.04
C ASN A 472 0.29 2.86 4.41
N LYS A 473 -0.11 3.09 3.16
CA LYS A 473 -1.12 2.24 2.50
C LYS A 473 -0.54 1.32 1.44
N CYS A 474 0.29 1.86 0.55
CA CYS A 474 0.79 1.13 -0.61
C CYS A 474 2.13 0.44 -0.35
N LEU A 475 2.92 0.95 0.60
CA LEU A 475 4.20 0.35 1.00
C LEU A 475 4.15 -0.37 2.34
N GLU A 476 2.97 -0.53 2.96
CA GLU A 476 2.80 -1.32 4.18
C GLU A 476 3.29 -2.76 3.98
N ARG A 477 2.94 -3.33 2.83
CA ARG A 477 3.33 -4.67 2.38
C ARG A 477 4.26 -4.65 1.17
N ASN A 478 4.90 -3.51 0.89
CA ASN A 478 5.86 -3.36 -0.22
C ASN A 478 5.40 -4.05 -1.53
N SER A 479 4.12 -3.89 -1.84
CA SER A 479 3.44 -4.59 -2.93
C SER A 479 2.89 -3.58 -3.92
N GLY A 480 2.96 -3.90 -5.21
CA GLY A 480 2.43 -3.04 -6.28
C GLY A 480 3.45 -2.03 -6.82
N SER A 481 2.98 -1.17 -7.71
CA SER A 481 3.86 -0.30 -8.53
C SER A 481 4.63 0.75 -7.72
N PHE A 482 4.09 1.22 -6.59
CA PHE A 482 4.78 2.20 -5.73
C PHE A 482 6.05 1.64 -5.08
N TYR A 483 6.12 0.33 -4.82
CA TYR A 483 7.30 -0.29 -4.25
C TYR A 483 8.49 -0.26 -5.21
N LEU A 484 8.24 -0.27 -6.52
CA LEU A 484 9.30 -0.20 -7.53
C LEU A 484 9.89 1.20 -7.71
N ILE A 485 9.31 2.20 -7.05
CA ILE A 485 9.76 3.60 -7.11
C ILE A 485 10.75 3.84 -5.97
N GLU A 486 12.01 4.04 -6.34
CA GLU A 486 13.11 4.22 -5.39
C GLU A 486 12.89 5.42 -4.46
N ASP A 487 12.38 6.54 -4.99
CA ASP A 487 12.09 7.74 -4.21
C ASP A 487 11.15 7.48 -3.03
N PHE A 488 10.14 6.63 -3.21
CA PHE A 488 9.21 6.25 -2.13
C PHE A 488 9.86 5.31 -1.12
N ARG A 489 10.73 4.39 -1.56
CA ARG A 489 11.53 3.53 -0.67
C ARG A 489 12.50 4.37 0.17
N ASN A 490 13.14 5.36 -0.44
CA ASN A 490 14.03 6.30 0.23
C ASN A 490 13.27 7.20 1.21
N PHE A 491 12.09 7.68 0.85
CA PHE A 491 11.23 8.44 1.75
C PHE A 491 10.78 7.60 2.96
N LYS A 492 10.42 6.32 2.74
CA LYS A 492 10.13 5.36 3.82
C LYS A 492 11.32 5.18 4.76
N ALA A 493 12.53 5.00 4.22
CA ALA A 493 13.78 4.92 4.99
C ALA A 493 14.01 6.17 5.85
N LYS A 494 13.80 7.37 5.27
CA LYS A 494 13.92 8.65 5.99
C LYS A 494 12.97 8.78 7.17
N GLN A 495 11.82 8.08 7.14
CA GLN A 495 10.90 8.01 8.28
C GLN A 495 11.34 6.99 9.35
N GLY A 496 12.53 6.41 9.25
CA GLY A 496 13.02 5.38 10.17
C GLY A 496 12.42 4.00 9.92
N ILE A 497 11.71 3.79 8.80
CA ILE A 497 11.12 2.51 8.44
C ILE A 497 12.00 1.86 7.37
N HIS A 498 12.50 0.64 7.61
CA HIS A 498 13.36 -0.03 6.63
C HIS A 498 12.63 -0.17 5.27
N PRO A 499 13.30 0.13 4.13
CA PRO A 499 12.69 0.09 2.79
C PRO A 499 11.93 -1.20 2.49
N ASP A 500 12.47 -2.33 2.96
CA ASP A 500 11.95 -3.66 2.70
C ASP A 500 11.03 -4.20 3.82
N THR A 501 10.73 -3.41 4.86
CA THR A 501 9.73 -3.79 5.89
C THR A 501 8.39 -4.03 5.23
N GLY A 502 7.87 -5.25 5.32
CA GLY A 502 6.63 -5.66 4.67
C GLY A 502 6.81 -6.27 3.27
N ASN A 503 8.03 -6.50 2.78
CA ASN A 503 8.28 -7.21 1.51
C ASN A 503 7.51 -8.54 1.49
N PRO A 504 6.58 -8.76 0.54
CA PRO A 504 5.78 -9.96 0.48
C PRO A 504 6.61 -11.02 -0.25
N LYS A 505 7.71 -11.47 0.37
CA LYS A 505 7.98 -12.88 0.23
C LYS A 505 6.82 -13.54 0.95
N LYS A 506 5.93 -14.23 0.21
CA LYS A 506 4.97 -15.15 0.83
C LYS A 506 5.79 -15.91 1.87
N SER A 507 5.48 -15.75 3.15
CA SER A 507 6.19 -16.50 4.18
C SER A 507 6.06 -17.99 3.84
N GLU A 508 7.04 -18.80 4.26
CA GLU A 508 6.90 -20.25 4.14
C GLU A 508 5.55 -20.69 4.74
N ASP A 509 5.12 -20.06 5.84
CA ASP A 509 3.80 -20.25 6.45
C ASP A 509 2.61 -19.93 5.53
N GLU A 510 2.66 -18.86 4.71
CA GLU A 510 1.58 -18.53 3.77
C GLU A 510 1.53 -19.52 2.60
N GLN A 511 2.69 -20.01 2.14
CA GLN A 511 2.76 -21.03 1.08
C GLN A 511 2.26 -22.39 1.60
N ASP A 512 2.69 -22.76 2.81
CA ASP A 512 2.25 -23.97 3.49
C ASP A 512 0.76 -23.92 3.80
N ALA A 513 0.23 -22.78 4.25
CA ALA A 513 -1.21 -22.59 4.47
C ALA A 513 -2.01 -22.71 3.17
N ASP A 514 -1.55 -22.14 2.05
CA ASP A 514 -2.19 -22.30 0.75
C ASP A 514 -2.18 -23.79 0.32
N GLU A 515 -1.08 -24.51 0.54
CA GLU A 515 -0.97 -25.94 0.21
C GLU A 515 -1.86 -26.83 1.10
N LEU A 516 -1.90 -26.56 2.41
CA LEU A 516 -2.72 -27.28 3.38
C LEU A 516 -4.23 -27.05 3.17
N ASN A 517 -4.62 -25.90 2.61
CA ASN A 517 -6.02 -25.48 2.51
C ASN A 517 -6.56 -25.40 1.08
N ARG A 518 -5.91 -26.04 0.09
CA ARG A 518 -6.38 -26.07 -1.32
C ARG A 518 -7.81 -26.59 -1.49
N GLU A 519 -8.34 -27.34 -0.54
CA GLU A 519 -9.74 -27.80 -0.56
C GLU A 519 -10.75 -26.70 -0.17
N LEU A 520 -10.34 -25.68 0.57
CA LEU A 520 -11.20 -24.63 1.13
C LEU A 520 -11.41 -23.46 0.18
N TYR A 521 -10.41 -23.10 -0.63
CA TYR A 521 -10.48 -21.95 -1.54
C TYR A 521 -9.59 -22.11 -2.79
N ASP A 522 -9.90 -21.30 -3.81
CA ASP A 522 -9.09 -21.12 -5.02
C ASP A 522 -8.22 -19.85 -4.86
N ASP A 523 -6.94 -19.92 -5.22
CA ASP A 523 -5.98 -18.80 -5.08
C ASP A 523 -6.23 -17.63 -6.06
N ASP A 524 -7.04 -17.85 -7.10
CA ASP A 524 -7.30 -16.88 -8.16
C ASP A 524 -8.42 -15.87 -7.84
N THR A 525 -9.14 -16.09 -6.73
CA THR A 525 -10.29 -15.29 -6.32
C THR A 525 -10.12 -14.89 -4.85
N ILE A 526 -9.86 -13.61 -4.60
CA ILE A 526 -9.59 -13.07 -3.27
C ILE A 526 -10.61 -11.98 -2.94
N PHE A 527 -11.27 -12.12 -1.80
CA PHE A 527 -12.12 -11.10 -1.21
C PHE A 527 -11.54 -10.62 0.10
N MET A 528 -11.46 -9.30 0.25
CA MET A 528 -10.95 -8.66 1.45
C MET A 528 -12.10 -7.95 2.15
N PHE A 529 -12.19 -8.15 3.46
CA PHE A 529 -13.27 -7.57 4.26
C PHE A 529 -12.78 -7.09 5.62
N HIS A 530 -13.46 -6.08 6.14
CA HIS A 530 -13.35 -5.53 7.48
C HIS A 530 -14.58 -4.66 7.80
N GLN A 531 -14.70 -4.21 9.05
CA GLN A 531 -15.82 -3.37 9.53
C GLN A 531 -16.15 -2.14 8.67
N ASN A 532 -15.15 -1.59 7.97
CA ASN A 532 -15.25 -0.35 7.20
C ASN A 532 -15.03 -0.57 5.68
N SER A 533 -15.23 -1.79 5.18
CA SER A 533 -15.06 -2.09 3.75
C SER A 533 -16.00 -1.29 2.86
N GLU A 534 -15.65 -1.16 1.60
CA GLU A 534 -16.40 -0.45 0.56
C GLU A 534 -17.80 -1.06 0.35
N LEU A 535 -18.80 -0.20 0.15
CA LEU A 535 -20.20 -0.57 -0.09
C LEU A 535 -20.54 -0.52 -1.59
N SER A 536 -19.94 0.42 -2.29
CA SER A 536 -20.24 0.71 -3.69
C SER A 536 -19.36 -0.10 -4.66
N ALA A 537 -18.25 -0.68 -4.18
CA ALA A 537 -17.36 -1.50 -4.99
C ALA A 537 -17.99 -2.85 -5.34
N LYS A 538 -17.98 -3.20 -6.63
CA LYS A 538 -18.40 -4.54 -7.10
C LYS A 538 -17.46 -5.64 -6.57
N PRO A 539 -17.90 -6.91 -6.48
CA PRO A 539 -17.00 -8.02 -6.14
C PRO A 539 -15.76 -8.02 -7.04
N GLY A 540 -14.57 -8.11 -6.44
CA GLY A 540 -13.29 -8.13 -7.16
C GLY A 540 -12.73 -6.76 -7.51
N LYS A 541 -13.42 -5.68 -7.12
CA LYS A 541 -13.00 -4.30 -7.32
C LYS A 541 -12.79 -3.55 -6.00
N GLY A 542 -12.95 -4.22 -4.86
CA GLY A 542 -12.56 -3.67 -3.56
C GLY A 542 -11.04 -3.62 -3.41
N SER A 543 -10.56 -2.81 -2.47
CA SER A 543 -9.14 -2.76 -2.14
C SER A 543 -8.63 -4.16 -1.76
N GLY A 544 -7.51 -4.59 -2.33
CA GLY A 544 -6.92 -5.91 -2.03
C GLY A 544 -7.67 -7.13 -2.59
N GLU A 545 -8.69 -6.93 -3.42
CA GLU A 545 -9.44 -8.01 -4.06
C GLU A 545 -8.92 -8.35 -5.46
N LYS A 546 -9.19 -9.58 -5.88
CA LYS A 546 -8.89 -10.04 -7.23
C LYS A 546 -9.90 -11.11 -7.65
N ILE A 547 -10.38 -11.05 -8.88
CA ILE A 547 -11.16 -12.13 -9.49
C ILE A 547 -10.70 -12.25 -10.94
N ALA A 548 -10.54 -13.48 -11.42
CA ALA A 548 -10.35 -13.75 -12.83
C ALA A 548 -11.61 -13.39 -13.63
N VAL A 549 -11.44 -12.79 -14.82
CA VAL A 549 -12.52 -12.16 -15.60
C VAL A 549 -13.65 -13.16 -15.90
N GLU A 550 -13.30 -14.39 -16.21
CA GLU A 550 -14.18 -15.53 -16.48
C GLU A 550 -15.02 -15.98 -15.27
N LYS A 551 -14.57 -15.67 -14.04
CA LYS A 551 -15.28 -16.03 -12.79
C LYS A 551 -16.25 -14.95 -12.33
N ILE A 552 -16.21 -13.73 -12.90
CA ILE A 552 -17.10 -12.61 -12.52
C ILE A 552 -18.59 -13.01 -12.46
N PRO A 553 -19.16 -13.74 -13.44
CA PRO A 553 -20.58 -14.09 -13.42
C PRO A 553 -21.01 -14.93 -12.20
N GLN A 554 -20.06 -15.67 -11.59
CA GLN A 554 -20.33 -16.55 -10.46
C GLN A 554 -20.65 -15.78 -9.16
N PHE A 555 -20.31 -14.49 -9.11
CA PHE A 555 -20.47 -13.61 -7.95
C PHE A 555 -21.57 -12.55 -8.13
N SER A 556 -22.44 -12.73 -9.13
CA SER A 556 -23.62 -11.88 -9.36
C SER A 556 -24.53 -11.79 -8.14
N ASP A 557 -24.77 -12.91 -7.45
CA ASP A 557 -25.58 -12.95 -6.22
C ASP A 557 -24.96 -12.12 -5.10
N LEU A 558 -23.63 -12.12 -4.99
CA LEU A 558 -22.91 -11.33 -3.99
C LEU A 558 -23.06 -9.83 -4.27
N ALA A 559 -23.02 -9.43 -5.55
CA ALA A 559 -23.17 -8.03 -5.97
C ALA A 559 -24.57 -7.43 -5.68
N LYS A 560 -25.59 -8.25 -5.40
CA LYS A 560 -26.95 -7.77 -5.05
C LYS A 560 -27.02 -7.14 -3.67
N THR A 561 -26.11 -7.49 -2.77
CA THR A 561 -26.08 -7.03 -1.38
C THR A 561 -24.95 -6.02 -1.22
N LYS A 562 -25.22 -4.73 -1.04
CA LYS A 562 -24.16 -3.70 -1.06
C LYS A 562 -23.15 -3.86 0.07
N GLU A 563 -23.64 -4.19 1.26
CA GLU A 563 -22.87 -4.32 2.50
C GLU A 563 -22.24 -5.70 2.70
N TRP A 564 -22.20 -6.56 1.68
CA TRP A 564 -21.80 -7.97 1.81
C TRP A 564 -20.42 -8.16 2.47
N ARG A 565 -19.44 -7.29 2.18
CA ARG A 565 -18.11 -7.32 2.82
C ARG A 565 -18.20 -7.10 4.32
N ARG A 566 -18.93 -6.07 4.74
CA ARG A 566 -19.13 -5.75 6.15
C ARG A 566 -19.92 -6.85 6.86
N MET A 567 -20.88 -7.49 6.17
CA MET A 567 -21.63 -8.62 6.70
C MET A 567 -20.75 -9.84 7.02
N LEU A 568 -19.60 -10.01 6.36
CA LEU A 568 -18.66 -11.09 6.68
C LEU A 568 -17.92 -10.83 8.00
N ASP A 569 -17.63 -9.56 8.33
CA ASP A 569 -16.84 -9.15 9.50
C ASP A 569 -17.54 -9.41 10.84
N ASP A 570 -16.78 -9.84 11.86
CA ASP A 570 -17.30 -10.22 13.18
C ASP A 570 -17.95 -9.05 13.94
N THR A 571 -17.59 -7.81 13.59
CA THR A 571 -18.17 -6.60 14.17
C THR A 571 -19.55 -6.26 13.64
N TRP A 572 -20.01 -6.89 12.54
CA TRP A 572 -21.29 -6.54 11.91
C TRP A 572 -22.47 -6.57 12.88
N PRO A 573 -23.12 -5.41 13.16
CA PRO A 573 -24.20 -5.33 14.13
C PRO A 573 -25.58 -5.68 13.55
N GLY A 574 -25.67 -6.03 12.26
CA GLY A 574 -26.94 -6.18 11.55
C GLY A 574 -27.65 -7.51 11.80
N VAL A 575 -27.16 -8.36 12.70
CA VAL A 575 -27.81 -9.63 13.07
C VAL A 575 -27.71 -9.86 14.57
N VAL A 576 -28.76 -10.42 15.16
CA VAL A 576 -28.77 -10.76 16.59
C VAL A 576 -28.37 -12.22 16.75
N LEU A 577 -27.40 -12.48 17.63
CA LEU A 577 -26.95 -13.85 17.96
C LEU A 577 -27.60 -14.29 19.26
N SER A 578 -28.05 -15.54 19.33
CA SER A 578 -28.49 -16.15 20.60
C SER A 578 -27.48 -17.23 21.02
N ILE A 579 -26.72 -16.94 22.07
CA ILE A 579 -25.70 -17.84 22.63
C ILE A 579 -25.81 -17.78 24.15
N ASP A 580 -25.77 -18.94 24.82
CA ASP A 580 -25.90 -19.05 26.29
C ASP A 580 -27.20 -18.42 26.86
N ASN A 581 -28.30 -18.46 26.11
CA ASN A 581 -29.57 -17.81 26.43
C ASN A 581 -29.50 -16.27 26.55
N LEU A 582 -28.43 -15.65 26.06
CA LEU A 582 -28.27 -14.21 25.94
C LEU A 582 -28.25 -13.79 24.48
N LYS A 583 -28.60 -12.53 24.22
CA LYS A 583 -28.57 -11.95 22.89
C LYS A 583 -27.40 -11.01 22.71
N TRP A 584 -26.75 -11.10 21.56
CA TRP A 584 -25.55 -10.35 21.22
C TRP A 584 -25.76 -9.56 19.93
N MET A 585 -25.32 -8.30 19.91
CA MET A 585 -25.44 -7.44 18.72
C MET A 585 -24.52 -7.86 17.58
N SER A 586 -23.39 -8.51 17.87
CA SER A 586 -22.47 -9.03 16.86
C SER A 586 -21.64 -10.18 17.41
N ALA A 587 -20.89 -10.86 16.53
CA ALA A 587 -19.97 -11.93 16.95
C ALA A 587 -18.88 -11.36 17.87
N GLU A 588 -18.38 -10.16 17.56
CA GLU A 588 -17.39 -9.46 18.38
C GLU A 588 -17.86 -9.21 19.81
N HIS A 589 -19.13 -8.81 20.02
CA HIS A 589 -19.67 -8.60 21.36
C HIS A 589 -19.57 -9.88 22.21
N TYR A 590 -19.92 -11.04 21.64
CA TYR A 590 -19.79 -12.32 22.33
C TYR A 590 -18.33 -12.71 22.55
N ILE A 591 -17.45 -12.51 21.56
CA ILE A 591 -16.01 -12.84 21.65
C ILE A 591 -15.35 -12.07 22.80
N GLN A 592 -15.65 -10.77 22.93
CA GLN A 592 -15.12 -9.92 23.98
C GLN A 592 -15.75 -10.24 25.34
N ALA A 593 -17.05 -10.55 25.38
CA ALA A 593 -17.73 -10.96 26.61
C ALA A 593 -17.18 -12.27 27.16
N ALA A 594 -17.01 -13.28 26.30
CA ALA A 594 -16.63 -14.64 26.68
C ALA A 594 -15.31 -14.73 27.45
N LYS A 595 -14.45 -13.71 27.35
CA LYS A 595 -13.28 -13.51 28.20
C LYS A 595 -13.58 -13.50 29.70
N PHE A 596 -14.82 -13.24 30.11
CA PHE A 596 -15.21 -13.06 31.51
C PHE A 596 -16.30 -14.04 31.97
N LYS A 597 -16.62 -15.05 31.14
CA LYS A 597 -17.78 -15.94 31.33
C LYS A 597 -17.68 -16.75 32.63
N GLY A 598 -16.50 -17.19 33.01
CA GLY A 598 -16.25 -17.99 34.22
C GLY A 598 -16.03 -17.13 35.46
N GLY A 599 -15.12 -16.16 35.39
CA GLY A 599 -14.68 -15.38 36.54
C GLY A 599 -15.59 -14.21 36.92
N PHE A 600 -16.22 -13.53 35.94
CA PHE A 600 -17.02 -12.33 36.18
C PHE A 600 -18.37 -12.34 35.41
N PRO A 601 -19.34 -13.19 35.81
CA PRO A 601 -20.60 -13.36 35.08
C PRO A 601 -21.45 -12.09 34.93
N ASP A 602 -21.41 -11.17 35.89
CA ASP A 602 -22.16 -9.91 35.81
C ASP A 602 -21.54 -8.96 34.78
N PHE A 603 -20.21 -8.93 34.68
CA PHE A 603 -19.52 -8.15 33.65
C PHE A 603 -19.72 -8.77 32.27
N TYR A 604 -19.67 -10.10 32.15
CA TYR A 604 -20.06 -10.84 30.94
C TYR A 604 -21.45 -10.43 30.43
N LYS A 605 -22.45 -10.36 31.32
CA LYS A 605 -23.81 -9.92 30.94
C LYS A 605 -23.87 -8.48 30.46
N SER A 606 -22.95 -7.59 30.87
CA SER A 606 -22.97 -6.19 30.41
C SER A 606 -22.70 -6.01 28.92
N PHE A 607 -22.20 -7.04 28.23
CA PHE A 607 -22.01 -7.03 26.78
C PHE A 607 -23.25 -7.53 26.01
N SER A 608 -24.24 -8.10 26.71
CA SER A 608 -25.48 -8.59 26.10
C SER A 608 -26.48 -7.46 25.90
N ILE A 609 -27.35 -7.61 24.90
CA ILE A 609 -28.38 -6.62 24.53
C ILE A 609 -29.29 -6.31 25.72
N GLU A 610 -29.59 -7.32 26.53
CA GLU A 610 -30.45 -7.21 27.71
C GLU A 610 -29.92 -6.27 28.79
N SER A 611 -28.62 -5.96 28.78
CA SER A 611 -28.02 -5.03 29.73
C SER A 611 -28.26 -3.54 29.43
N GLU A 612 -28.66 -3.23 28.19
CA GLU A 612 -28.81 -1.87 27.65
C GLU A 612 -27.57 -0.96 27.82
N SER A 613 -26.41 -1.52 28.13
CA SER A 613 -25.17 -0.78 28.33
C SER A 613 -24.63 -0.21 27.01
N ASP A 614 -23.75 0.79 27.10
CA ASP A 614 -23.03 1.29 25.91
C ASP A 614 -22.11 0.20 25.31
N ILE A 615 -21.62 -0.72 26.14
CA ILE A 615 -20.79 -1.87 25.73
C ILE A 615 -21.60 -2.85 24.85
N ALA A 616 -22.89 -3.01 25.13
CA ALA A 616 -23.77 -3.89 24.36
C ALA A 616 -24.26 -3.27 23.03
N LYS A 617 -24.16 -1.94 22.89
CA LYS A 617 -24.69 -1.19 21.74
C LYS A 617 -23.60 -0.86 20.71
N ASP A 618 -22.36 -0.70 21.16
CA ASP A 618 -21.25 -0.22 20.34
C ASP A 618 -20.06 -1.19 20.42
N VAL A 619 -19.63 -1.68 19.25
CA VAL A 619 -18.53 -2.64 19.13
C VAL A 619 -17.20 -2.05 19.61
N ASP A 620 -16.96 -0.76 19.43
CA ASP A 620 -15.73 -0.13 19.89
C ASP A 620 -15.68 -0.09 21.43
N TYR A 621 -16.84 0.09 22.08
CA TYR A 621 -16.96 -0.05 23.53
C TYR A 621 -16.75 -1.49 23.98
N ALA A 622 -17.30 -2.47 23.26
CA ALA A 622 -17.07 -3.89 23.54
C ALA A 622 -15.59 -4.27 23.46
N LYS A 623 -14.90 -3.90 22.39
CA LYS A 623 -13.45 -4.14 22.23
C LYS A 623 -12.64 -3.48 23.33
N ALA A 624 -12.90 -2.19 23.60
CA ALA A 624 -12.20 -1.46 24.64
C ALA A 624 -12.45 -2.04 26.04
N ALA A 625 -13.67 -2.50 26.35
CA ALA A 625 -13.98 -3.14 27.62
C ALA A 625 -13.30 -4.52 27.76
N GLY A 626 -13.26 -5.31 26.68
CA GLY A 626 -12.67 -6.65 26.65
C GLY A 626 -11.14 -6.68 26.64
N GLU A 627 -10.49 -5.70 26.01
CA GLU A 627 -9.03 -5.66 25.86
C GLU A 627 -8.37 -4.79 26.95
N SER A 628 -8.34 -3.47 26.72
CA SER A 628 -7.62 -2.51 27.57
C SER A 628 -8.37 -2.14 28.86
N GLY A 629 -9.68 -2.38 28.90
CA GLY A 629 -10.59 -1.91 29.93
C GLY A 629 -10.91 -0.41 29.85
N LYS A 630 -10.42 0.30 28.84
CA LYS A 630 -10.52 1.76 28.73
C LYS A 630 -10.67 2.23 27.29
N LEU A 631 -11.58 3.17 27.07
CA LEU A 631 -11.80 3.80 25.78
C LEU A 631 -11.20 5.21 25.76
N LYS A 632 -10.37 5.51 24.76
CA LYS A 632 -9.82 6.85 24.51
C LYS A 632 -10.65 7.53 23.42
N LYS A 633 -11.47 8.52 23.79
CA LYS A 633 -12.30 9.28 22.83
C LYS A 633 -11.77 10.71 22.69
N LYS A 634 -11.56 11.17 21.44
CA LYS A 634 -11.22 12.58 21.17
C LYS A 634 -12.47 13.44 21.37
N SER A 635 -12.31 14.61 21.99
CA SER A 635 -13.39 15.61 22.10
C SER A 635 -13.77 16.12 20.70
N GLU A 636 -15.07 16.32 20.45
CA GLU A 636 -15.60 16.88 19.20
C GLU A 636 -15.05 18.30 18.91
N GLU A 637 -14.55 19.01 19.92
CA GLU A 637 -13.96 20.35 19.79
C GLU A 637 -12.43 20.37 19.66
N GLY A 638 -11.80 19.24 19.30
CA GLY A 638 -10.34 19.19 19.10
C GLY A 638 -9.52 19.29 20.39
N GLY A 639 -10.15 19.14 21.56
CA GLY A 639 -9.53 19.13 22.88
C GLY A 639 -9.05 17.76 23.37
N LYS A 640 -8.31 17.77 24.50
CA LYS A 640 -7.69 16.62 25.21
C LYS A 640 -8.55 15.35 25.17
N THR A 641 -7.91 14.23 24.83
CA THR A 641 -8.53 12.89 24.82
C THR A 641 -9.15 12.56 26.17
N LYS A 642 -10.46 12.26 26.19
CA LYS A 642 -11.17 11.81 27.39
C LYS A 642 -11.03 10.29 27.49
N GLU A 643 -10.48 9.82 28.60
CA GLU A 643 -10.36 8.39 28.90
C GLU A 643 -11.60 7.95 29.69
N ILE A 644 -12.35 7.00 29.14
CA ILE A 644 -13.53 6.41 29.75
C ILE A 644 -13.12 5.03 30.27
N VAL A 645 -13.24 4.82 31.58
CA VAL A 645 -12.96 3.51 32.19
C VAL A 645 -14.20 2.64 32.03
N LEU A 646 -14.06 1.51 31.33
CA LEU A 646 -15.15 0.58 31.03
C LEU A 646 -15.07 -0.71 31.85
N ARG A 647 -13.85 -1.11 32.26
CA ARG A 647 -13.59 -2.28 33.09
C ARG A 647 -12.86 -1.88 34.36
N ALA A 648 -13.36 -2.33 35.51
CA ALA A 648 -12.67 -2.14 36.79
C ALA A 648 -11.38 -2.98 36.83
N LYS A 649 -10.34 -2.50 37.53
CA LYS A 649 -9.01 -3.16 37.55
C LYS A 649 -9.01 -4.59 38.10
N HIS A 650 -9.96 -4.94 38.96
CA HIS A 650 -10.06 -6.29 39.54
C HIS A 650 -10.73 -7.29 38.59
N ILE A 651 -11.35 -6.83 37.50
CA ILE A 651 -11.96 -7.68 36.48
C ILE A 651 -10.89 -7.98 35.42
N HIS A 652 -10.49 -9.23 35.34
CA HIS A 652 -9.50 -9.73 34.38
C HIS A 652 -10.10 -10.84 33.51
N PRO A 653 -9.56 -11.09 32.31
CA PRO A 653 -9.95 -12.25 31.50
C PRO A 653 -9.73 -13.57 32.24
N ASP A 654 -10.51 -14.58 31.90
CA ASP A 654 -10.41 -15.95 32.39
C ASP A 654 -9.17 -16.63 31.79
N GLU A 655 -8.40 -17.34 32.62
CA GLU A 655 -7.19 -18.06 32.17
C GLU A 655 -7.51 -19.18 31.16
N THR A 656 -8.74 -19.72 31.21
CA THR A 656 -9.21 -20.77 30.30
C THR A 656 -9.78 -20.23 28.99
N TYR A 657 -9.65 -18.93 28.72
CA TYR A 657 -10.20 -18.31 27.51
C TYR A 657 -9.41 -18.78 26.27
N ASP A 658 -10.12 -19.45 25.37
CA ASP A 658 -9.63 -19.82 24.05
C ASP A 658 -10.29 -18.93 22.99
N ALA A 659 -9.50 -18.01 22.42
CA ALA A 659 -9.97 -17.06 21.43
C ALA A 659 -10.48 -17.74 20.15
N GLU A 660 -9.85 -18.83 19.72
CA GLU A 660 -10.17 -19.49 18.46
C GLU A 660 -11.50 -20.26 18.58
N GLU A 661 -11.67 -21.03 19.65
CA GLU A 661 -12.90 -21.78 19.91
C GLU A 661 -14.09 -20.87 20.16
N VAL A 662 -13.90 -19.80 20.95
CA VAL A 662 -14.95 -18.79 21.17
C VAL A 662 -15.37 -18.13 19.87
N ARG A 663 -14.41 -17.76 19.02
CA ARG A 663 -14.71 -17.18 17.70
C ARG A 663 -15.48 -18.16 16.82
N LYS A 664 -15.08 -19.43 16.75
CA LYS A 664 -15.80 -20.48 16.00
C LYS A 664 -17.26 -20.59 16.42
N ILE A 665 -17.55 -20.55 17.72
CA ILE A 665 -18.92 -20.54 18.25
C ILE A 665 -19.68 -19.31 17.77
N ALA A 666 -19.07 -18.13 17.88
CA ALA A 666 -19.67 -16.85 17.51
C ALA A 666 -20.03 -16.78 16.02
N ILE A 667 -19.09 -17.12 15.13
CA ILE A 667 -19.32 -17.11 13.68
C ILE A 667 -20.31 -18.21 13.29
N ASN A 668 -20.26 -19.39 13.90
CA ASN A 668 -21.22 -20.45 13.64
C ASN A 668 -22.64 -20.00 14.02
N ALA A 669 -22.83 -19.34 15.16
CA ALA A 669 -24.11 -18.74 15.55
C ALA A 669 -24.56 -17.69 14.52
N LYS A 670 -23.67 -16.77 14.14
CA LYS A 670 -23.93 -15.71 13.15
C LYS A 670 -24.48 -16.25 11.85
N PHE A 671 -23.76 -17.16 11.21
CA PHE A 671 -24.11 -17.67 9.87
C PHE A 671 -25.08 -18.86 9.89
N SER A 672 -25.32 -19.53 11.02
CA SER A 672 -26.31 -20.62 11.08
C SER A 672 -27.70 -20.15 11.53
N GLN A 673 -27.77 -19.13 12.39
CA GLN A 673 -29.03 -18.62 12.94
C GLN A 673 -29.71 -17.59 12.02
N ASN A 674 -28.94 -16.93 11.16
CA ASN A 674 -29.43 -15.82 10.33
C ASN A 674 -29.25 -16.14 8.84
N GLU A 675 -30.36 -16.29 8.10
CA GLU A 675 -30.32 -16.76 6.71
C GLU A 675 -29.69 -15.73 5.74
N ASP A 676 -29.82 -14.44 6.04
CA ASP A 676 -29.36 -13.35 5.15
C ASP A 676 -27.82 -13.36 5.03
N VAL A 677 -27.12 -13.33 6.17
CA VAL A 677 -25.65 -13.41 6.23
C VAL A 677 -25.14 -14.79 5.79
N LYS A 678 -25.92 -15.85 6.01
CA LYS A 678 -25.61 -17.20 5.52
C LYS A 678 -25.57 -17.25 4.00
N GLN A 679 -26.56 -16.66 3.34
CA GLN A 679 -26.59 -16.58 1.87
C GLN A 679 -25.42 -15.76 1.34
N VAL A 680 -25.04 -14.66 2.02
CA VAL A 680 -23.83 -13.90 1.69
C VAL A 680 -22.57 -14.76 1.78
N LEU A 681 -22.38 -15.51 2.87
CA LEU A 681 -21.21 -16.39 3.00
C LEU A 681 -21.17 -17.47 1.92
N LEU A 682 -22.30 -18.09 1.59
CA LEU A 682 -22.39 -19.08 0.52
C LEU A 682 -22.18 -18.48 -0.87
N ALA A 683 -22.58 -17.23 -1.09
CA ALA A 683 -22.37 -16.49 -2.33
C ALA A 683 -20.89 -16.15 -2.58
N THR A 684 -20.01 -16.24 -1.57
CA THR A 684 -18.55 -16.12 -1.75
C THR A 684 -17.91 -17.33 -2.43
N LYS A 685 -18.66 -18.43 -2.67
CA LYS A 685 -18.21 -19.65 -3.36
C LYS A 685 -16.89 -20.18 -2.79
N LYS A 686 -15.88 -20.48 -3.60
CA LYS A 686 -14.54 -20.91 -3.17
C LYS A 686 -13.53 -19.77 -3.13
N ALA A 687 -13.97 -18.52 -3.01
CA ALA A 687 -13.05 -17.39 -2.88
C ALA A 687 -12.22 -17.50 -1.58
N LYS A 688 -10.96 -17.09 -1.64
CA LYS A 688 -10.10 -16.85 -0.47
C LYS A 688 -10.61 -15.61 0.27
N LEU A 689 -10.97 -15.79 1.54
CA LEU A 689 -11.48 -14.73 2.39
C LEU A 689 -10.35 -14.20 3.27
N VAL A 690 -10.06 -12.90 3.14
CA VAL A 690 -8.96 -12.22 3.83
C VAL A 690 -9.53 -11.12 4.72
N HIS A 691 -9.24 -11.20 6.01
CA HIS A 691 -9.60 -10.16 6.97
C HIS A 691 -8.50 -9.09 7.00
N PHE A 692 -8.87 -7.83 6.77
CA PHE A 692 -7.92 -6.72 6.82
C PHE A 692 -7.71 -6.24 8.27
N SER A 693 -6.45 -6.20 8.72
CA SER A 693 -6.07 -5.69 10.03
C SER A 693 -4.83 -4.79 9.94
N ARG A 694 -4.86 -3.67 10.68
CA ARG A 694 -3.73 -2.72 10.83
C ARG A 694 -2.67 -3.19 11.84
N SER A 695 -2.87 -4.34 12.50
CA SER A 695 -1.92 -4.85 13.48
C SER A 695 -0.58 -5.20 12.83
N SER A 696 0.50 -5.31 13.60
CA SER A 696 1.80 -5.78 13.12
C SER A 696 1.73 -7.14 12.39
N VAL A 697 0.70 -7.94 12.69
CA VAL A 697 0.41 -9.24 12.06
C VAL A 697 -0.17 -9.08 10.63
N GLY A 698 -0.72 -7.91 10.30
CA GLY A 698 -1.33 -7.61 9.00
C GLY A 698 -2.65 -8.35 8.73
N ASN A 699 -3.08 -8.35 7.47
CA ASN A 699 -4.22 -9.14 6.99
C ASN A 699 -4.01 -10.63 7.24
N SER A 700 -5.08 -11.30 7.68
CA SER A 700 -5.09 -12.72 7.96
C SER A 700 -6.05 -13.46 7.02
N ILE A 701 -5.72 -14.70 6.69
CA ILE A 701 -6.62 -15.59 5.95
C ILE A 701 -7.66 -16.12 6.94
N ASP A 702 -8.95 -15.90 6.66
CA ASP A 702 -10.02 -16.33 7.56
C ASP A 702 -10.43 -17.79 7.31
N ILE A 703 -9.54 -18.71 7.70
CA ILE A 703 -9.77 -20.16 7.60
C ILE A 703 -11.06 -20.60 8.32
N PRO A 704 -11.32 -20.20 9.59
CA PRO A 704 -12.54 -20.63 10.29
C PRO A 704 -13.84 -20.28 9.55
N LEU A 705 -13.89 -19.10 8.92
CA LEU A 705 -15.05 -18.67 8.15
C LEU A 705 -15.25 -19.50 6.87
N MET A 706 -14.16 -19.85 6.19
CA MET A 706 -14.20 -20.70 4.99
C MET A 706 -14.53 -22.17 5.31
N GLU A 707 -14.08 -22.69 6.46
CA GLU A 707 -14.49 -24.00 6.96
C GLU A 707 -16.00 -24.04 7.26
N LEU A 708 -16.51 -23.00 7.92
CA LEU A 708 -17.94 -22.86 8.18
C LEU A 708 -18.74 -22.79 6.88
N ARG A 709 -18.27 -22.03 5.89
CA ARG A 709 -18.87 -21.99 4.54
C ARG A 709 -18.99 -23.39 3.93
N ARG A 710 -17.91 -24.18 3.99
CA ARG A 710 -17.90 -25.57 3.49
C ARG A 710 -18.90 -26.45 4.24
N LYS A 711 -18.97 -26.33 5.57
CA LYS A 711 -19.93 -27.07 6.42
C LYS A 711 -21.38 -26.70 6.08
N LEU A 712 -21.68 -25.42 5.90
CA LEU A 712 -23.02 -24.95 5.57
C LEU A 712 -23.44 -25.33 4.14
N ALA A 713 -22.50 -25.39 3.20
CA ALA A 713 -22.76 -25.83 1.84
C ALA A 713 -23.06 -27.34 1.77
N THR A 714 -22.38 -28.16 2.57
CA THR A 714 -22.53 -29.62 2.60
C THR A 714 -23.74 -30.10 3.40
N ALA A 715 -24.19 -29.34 4.41
CA ALA A 715 -25.39 -29.63 5.20
C ALA A 715 -26.72 -29.56 4.40
N LYS A 716 -26.68 -29.17 3.11
CA LYS A 716 -27.83 -29.12 2.20
C LYS A 716 -27.98 -30.37 1.30
N ILE A 717 -27.21 -31.44 1.53
CA ILE A 717 -27.36 -32.74 0.85
C ILE A 717 -28.21 -33.69 1.68
#